data_AF-A0A812WS52-F1
#
_entry.id   AF-A0A812WS52-F1
#
_cell.length_a   1.000
_cell.length_b   1.000
_cell.length_c   1.000
_cell.angle_alpha   90.00
_cell.angle_beta   90.00
_cell.angle_gamma   90.00
#
_symmetry.space_group_name_H-M   'P 1'
#
loop_
_entity.id
_entity.type
_entity.pdbx_description
1 polymer ?
#
loop_
_entity_poly.entity_id
_entity_poly.type
_entity_poly.pdbx_seq_one_letter_code
_entity_poly.pdbx_strand_id
1 'polypeptide(L)'
;MKLLFITLMEVVECLLFPDITGWNNFTLVEEPFLPTVKQLDDMEAPETTARWHVWTLIMLGIAFLVAVAGTLILKCAECKTQRPGGEYCTVKVASRQVSRAEEQDGTTDRSTAAVSFEPRTLKVLLAISLTITFNTSFAALAWSSRTGRLSKDYGADWEVYAGLLACSGLALVLQALIMAWRLPPGEKFGTMAFAQACITGMAPVISDQYDTMKDVMFAVLCMESEHVEIQVMGVLSLEWLVIVHMVCFTFEDTTAELLDSHLSVLLLTPDTGAEDGSRASSSAWSSSIVAFCDMLRDKLLVLLYKQLTPTKRFLLLLENVPQAIFAIIFLRYEGGSVVVTVLSLAIPAMQIGLTLLLYSRVRAKIAPYFGRRLQALVRAGDKLLAQRLWREADFESDKELFQQAVAFMHRKEIGAERYDSVISFWKVLLAMHSRPSEEQWGLSDLGLKEELPLVEAFFAQLAAAGSRKLDVDLSRNQLGDAGAKALATAVSSLKKLQDVSLSLEMCDIGTEGAGALAGAIGVLEDLQNLSVNLKNNKICDAGAKALATAVSSLKKIQDVSLNLEMCDIGEEGLLSLLEALRATSPASTQLDLGESDIGKKGVFALARALRSGEVKGRVTHPVVEFLAELEDEKLTELEEAQMLELFLYGHSRGGAERYPRLFGPLCRALPKLPEPLRELKLDLGGRGDGDAFGAAGARALAAGLRHRKELQTLTLGLRENYIGDQGTEALASALRELTELKTLHLVLFSNNIGPVGAAAVAESLRALRQLKKLSIGLESNAFGDAGATALVESFSELPQLTQLYVNLQSNGLSEEVQQKLRAAFDSLPMVGEKRILL
;
A
#
# COMPACT_ATOMS: atom_id res chain seq x y z
N MET A 1 -49.36 10.40 14.98
CA MET A 1 -48.31 9.71 15.75
C MET A 1 -48.93 8.71 16.71
N LYS A 2 -49.48 9.10 17.88
CA LYS A 2 -50.16 8.17 18.81
C LYS A 2 -51.27 7.35 18.14
N LEU A 3 -52.16 8.03 17.40
CA LEU A 3 -53.24 7.37 16.66
C LEU A 3 -52.71 6.41 15.58
N LEU A 4 -51.69 6.81 14.82
CA LEU A 4 -51.09 6.02 13.74
C LEU A 4 -50.37 4.76 14.27
N PHE A 5 -49.71 4.88 15.42
CA PHE A 5 -49.07 3.78 16.13
C PHE A 5 -50.12 2.77 16.65
N ILE A 6 -51.22 3.27 17.22
CA ILE A 6 -52.35 2.44 17.67
C ILE A 6 -52.96 1.69 16.47
N THR A 7 -53.22 2.38 15.35
CA THR A 7 -53.81 1.72 14.16
C THR A 7 -52.88 0.67 13.55
N LEU A 8 -51.55 0.89 13.60
CA LEU A 8 -50.57 -0.07 13.09
C LEU A 8 -50.50 -1.32 13.97
N MET A 9 -50.58 -1.15 15.29
CA MET A 9 -50.54 -2.26 16.26
C MET A 9 -51.85 -3.07 16.27
N GLU A 10 -53.02 -2.43 16.16
CA GLU A 10 -54.30 -3.12 16.02
C GLU A 10 -54.36 -4.01 14.75
N VAL A 11 -53.72 -3.57 13.66
CA VAL A 11 -53.63 -4.34 12.42
C VAL A 11 -52.67 -5.53 12.57
N VAL A 12 -51.56 -5.36 13.29
CA VAL A 12 -50.60 -6.44 13.58
C VAL A 12 -51.19 -7.50 14.53
N GLU A 13 -51.96 -7.09 15.54
CA GLU A 13 -52.68 -8.01 16.44
C GLU A 13 -53.79 -8.80 15.73
N CYS A 14 -54.57 -8.15 14.85
CA CYS A 14 -55.58 -8.82 14.02
C CYS A 14 -54.98 -9.89 13.09
N LEU A 15 -53.74 -9.71 12.65
CA LEU A 15 -53.05 -10.63 11.72
C LEU A 15 -52.39 -11.82 12.44
N LEU A 16 -51.99 -11.66 13.70
CA LEU A 16 -51.25 -12.67 14.45
C LEU A 16 -52.13 -13.55 15.36
N PHE A 17 -53.30 -13.08 15.80
CA PHE A 17 -54.16 -13.80 16.76
C PHE A 17 -55.66 -13.79 16.38
N PRO A 18 -56.09 -14.57 15.38
CA PRO A 18 -57.46 -14.51 14.85
C PRO A 18 -58.56 -15.13 15.74
N ASP A 19 -58.22 -15.92 16.77
CA ASP A 19 -59.18 -16.78 17.51
C ASP A 19 -59.52 -16.33 18.96
N ILE A 20 -59.14 -15.12 19.38
CA ILE A 20 -59.43 -14.65 20.74
C ILE A 20 -60.81 -13.96 20.77
N THR A 21 -61.84 -14.67 21.25
CA THR A 21 -63.25 -14.24 21.30
C THR A 21 -63.59 -13.34 22.51
N GLY A 22 -62.87 -12.23 22.67
CA GLY A 22 -63.04 -11.31 23.80
C GLY A 22 -62.78 -9.84 23.51
N TRP A 23 -63.39 -9.28 22.45
CA TRP A 23 -63.07 -7.92 21.97
C TRP A 23 -63.99 -6.79 22.44
N ASN A 24 -64.99 -7.04 23.29
CA ASN A 24 -66.01 -6.03 23.59
C ASN A 24 -65.81 -5.21 24.87
N ASN A 25 -64.70 -5.34 25.60
CA ASN A 25 -64.47 -4.60 26.85
C ASN A 25 -63.06 -3.99 26.93
N PHE A 26 -62.65 -3.17 25.97
CA PHE A 26 -61.57 -2.22 26.21
C PHE A 26 -62.18 -0.89 26.67
N THR A 27 -62.32 -0.75 27.99
CA THR A 27 -62.21 0.58 28.59
C THR A 27 -60.75 1.02 28.41
N LEU A 28 -60.53 2.29 28.06
CA LEU A 28 -59.19 2.88 28.00
C LEU A 28 -58.51 2.68 29.37
N VAL A 29 -57.71 1.64 29.50
CA VAL A 29 -56.81 1.47 30.63
C VAL A 29 -55.68 2.46 30.40
N GLU A 30 -55.51 3.41 31.32
CA GLU A 30 -54.40 4.37 31.36
C GLU A 30 -53.03 3.72 31.66
N GLU A 31 -52.95 2.39 31.64
CA GLU A 31 -51.70 1.67 31.83
C GLU A 31 -50.91 1.62 30.53
N PRO A 32 -49.59 1.86 30.58
CA PRO A 32 -48.75 1.72 29.40
C PRO A 32 -48.89 0.30 28.84
N PHE A 33 -49.02 0.20 27.52
CA PHE A 33 -49.11 -1.07 26.80
C PHE A 33 -47.94 -2.00 27.19
N LEU A 34 -46.82 -1.43 27.65
CA LEU A 34 -45.55 -2.09 27.92
C LEU A 34 -44.99 -1.75 29.31
N PRO A 35 -44.26 -2.70 29.94
CA PRO A 35 -43.67 -2.48 31.24
C PRO A 35 -42.61 -1.37 31.14
N THR A 36 -42.75 -0.36 32.00
CA THR A 36 -41.75 0.67 32.24
C THR A 36 -40.42 0.05 32.71
N VAL A 37 -39.30 0.76 32.54
CA VAL A 37 -38.01 0.36 33.14
C VAL A 37 -38.15 -0.12 34.59
N LYS A 38 -38.95 0.58 35.39
CA LYS A 38 -39.20 0.23 36.79
C LYS A 38 -39.92 -1.10 36.97
N GLN A 39 -40.81 -1.46 36.05
CA GLN A 39 -41.46 -2.77 36.05
C GLN A 39 -40.50 -3.87 35.57
N LEU A 40 -39.52 -3.57 34.71
CA LEU A 40 -38.49 -4.54 34.30
C LEU A 40 -37.55 -4.94 35.45
N ASP A 41 -37.26 -4.03 36.37
CA ASP A 41 -36.46 -4.30 37.58
C ASP A 41 -37.15 -5.30 38.54
N ASP A 42 -38.48 -5.29 38.56
CA ASP A 42 -39.30 -6.10 39.47
C ASP A 42 -39.64 -7.50 38.89
N MET A 43 -39.17 -7.85 37.68
CA MET A 43 -39.56 -9.07 36.95
C MET A 43 -38.58 -10.25 37.10
N GLU A 44 -39.12 -11.46 37.12
CA GLU A 44 -38.30 -12.69 37.13
C GLU A 44 -37.63 -12.97 35.76
N ALA A 45 -36.40 -13.49 35.78
CA ALA A 45 -35.56 -13.71 34.59
C ALA A 45 -36.20 -14.46 33.40
N PRO A 46 -37.08 -15.48 33.58
CA PRO A 46 -37.75 -16.15 32.47
C PRO A 46 -38.74 -15.21 31.74
N GLU A 47 -39.42 -14.34 32.47
CA GLU A 47 -40.39 -13.41 31.91
C GLU A 47 -39.69 -12.30 31.12
N THR A 48 -38.57 -11.79 31.64
CA THR A 48 -37.71 -10.83 30.94
C THR A 48 -37.20 -11.40 29.61
N THR A 49 -36.76 -12.68 29.60
CA THR A 49 -36.26 -13.36 28.39
C THR A 49 -37.34 -13.56 27.33
N ALA A 50 -38.54 -14.00 27.72
CA ALA A 50 -39.67 -14.16 26.80
C ALA A 50 -40.04 -12.83 26.13
N ARG A 51 -40.02 -11.73 26.89
CA ARG A 51 -40.28 -10.40 26.35
C ARG A 51 -39.18 -9.96 25.39
N TRP A 52 -37.90 -10.18 25.69
CA TRP A 52 -36.78 -9.94 24.75
C TRP A 52 -37.01 -10.59 23.38
N HIS A 53 -37.54 -11.82 23.34
CA HIS A 53 -37.86 -12.49 22.07
C HIS A 53 -39.00 -11.80 21.32
N VAL A 54 -40.10 -11.45 22.00
CA VAL A 54 -41.22 -10.71 21.40
C VAL A 54 -40.74 -9.36 20.86
N TRP A 55 -39.87 -8.65 21.58
CA TRP A 55 -39.29 -7.38 21.14
C TRP A 55 -38.44 -7.50 19.89
N THR A 56 -37.57 -8.51 19.89
CA THR A 56 -36.73 -8.79 18.73
C THR A 56 -37.60 -9.08 17.51
N LEU A 57 -38.71 -9.82 17.68
CA LEU A 57 -39.66 -10.09 16.60
C LEU A 57 -40.38 -8.83 16.12
N ILE A 58 -40.78 -7.91 17.02
CA ILE A 58 -41.41 -6.63 16.63
C ILE A 58 -40.44 -5.77 15.81
N MET A 59 -39.21 -5.61 16.27
CA MET A 59 -38.18 -4.81 15.57
C MET A 59 -37.85 -5.40 14.19
N LEU A 60 -37.69 -6.72 14.11
CA LEU A 60 -37.53 -7.43 12.84
C LEU A 60 -38.76 -7.29 11.94
N GLY A 61 -39.97 -7.30 12.52
CA GLY A 61 -41.22 -7.09 11.81
C GLY A 61 -41.32 -5.69 11.20
N ILE A 62 -40.95 -4.64 11.93
CA ILE A 62 -40.90 -3.26 11.43
C ILE A 62 -39.90 -3.17 10.26
N ALA A 63 -38.68 -3.68 10.45
CA ALA A 63 -37.66 -3.67 9.39
C ALA A 63 -38.12 -4.44 8.13
N PHE A 64 -38.78 -5.59 8.32
CA PHE A 64 -39.36 -6.37 7.23
C PHE A 64 -40.47 -5.61 6.49
N LEU A 65 -41.40 -4.99 7.22
CA LEU A 65 -42.49 -4.21 6.63
C LEU A 65 -41.95 -3.02 5.82
N VAL A 66 -40.94 -2.31 6.33
CA VAL A 66 -40.26 -1.22 5.62
C VAL A 66 -39.64 -1.74 4.32
N ALA A 67 -38.87 -2.82 4.39
CA ALA A 67 -38.23 -3.44 3.23
C ALA A 67 -39.25 -3.87 2.16
N VAL A 68 -40.35 -4.50 2.57
CA VAL A 68 -41.44 -4.91 1.67
C VAL A 68 -42.12 -3.68 1.05
N ALA A 69 -42.47 -2.68 1.85
CA ALA A 69 -43.16 -1.48 1.38
C ALA A 69 -42.32 -0.70 0.35
N GLY A 70 -41.05 -0.43 0.64
CA GLY A 70 -40.18 0.28 -0.30
C GLY A 70 -39.88 -0.52 -1.57
N THR A 71 -39.71 -1.83 -1.46
CA THR A 71 -39.55 -2.71 -2.63
C THR A 71 -40.80 -2.69 -3.52
N LEU A 72 -42.00 -2.74 -2.92
CA LEU A 72 -43.25 -2.60 -3.66
C LEU A 72 -43.39 -1.23 -4.33
N ILE A 73 -42.98 -0.14 -3.66
CA ILE A 73 -43.00 1.21 -4.23
C ILE A 73 -42.12 1.30 -5.48
N LEU A 74 -40.88 0.82 -5.41
CA LEU A 74 -39.98 0.82 -6.57
C LEU A 74 -40.52 -0.08 -7.70
N LYS A 75 -41.03 -1.27 -7.37
CA LYS A 75 -41.62 -2.20 -8.35
C LYS A 75 -42.88 -1.65 -9.02
N CYS A 76 -43.73 -0.93 -8.28
CA CYS A 76 -44.88 -0.23 -8.84
C CYS A 76 -44.48 0.94 -9.76
N ALA A 77 -43.33 1.58 -9.50
CA ALA A 77 -42.78 2.60 -10.39
C ALA A 77 -42.37 2.00 -11.75
N GLU A 78 -41.83 0.78 -11.76
CA GLU A 78 -41.54 0.03 -12.99
C GLU A 78 -42.81 -0.19 -13.83
N CYS A 79 -43.94 -0.53 -13.18
CA CYS A 79 -45.21 -0.76 -13.87
C CYS A 79 -45.79 0.49 -14.54
N LYS A 80 -45.44 1.72 -14.10
CA LYS A 80 -45.85 2.96 -14.80
C LYS A 80 -45.28 3.04 -16.22
N THR A 81 -44.22 2.31 -16.53
CA THR A 81 -43.53 2.36 -17.82
C THR A 81 -44.10 1.37 -18.85
N GLN A 82 -44.94 0.42 -18.44
CA GLN A 82 -45.58 -0.56 -19.33
C GLN A 82 -47.08 -0.25 -19.51
N ARG A 83 -47.43 0.63 -20.45
CA ARG A 83 -48.76 0.59 -21.09
C ARG A 83 -48.62 0.32 -22.59
N PRO A 84 -49.29 -0.70 -23.14
CA PRO A 84 -49.26 -0.99 -24.57
C PRO A 84 -50.25 -0.07 -25.29
N GLY A 85 -49.71 0.85 -26.10
CA GLY A 85 -50.48 1.71 -27.00
C GLY A 85 -51.14 2.91 -26.32
N GLY A 86 -50.74 4.12 -26.72
CA GLY A 86 -51.41 5.35 -26.34
C GLY A 86 -50.42 6.47 -26.03
N GLU A 87 -50.44 7.49 -26.89
CA GLU A 87 -49.78 8.78 -26.69
C GLU A 87 -50.00 9.31 -25.27
N TYR A 88 -48.94 9.83 -24.63
CA TYR A 88 -49.13 10.71 -23.47
C TYR A 88 -48.26 11.96 -23.53
N CYS A 89 -49.02 13.07 -23.53
CA CYS A 89 -48.77 14.42 -23.07
C CYS A 89 -47.36 14.74 -22.53
N THR A 90 -46.63 15.51 -23.32
CA THR A 90 -45.61 16.42 -22.81
C THR A 90 -46.29 17.51 -21.98
N VAL A 91 -46.32 17.37 -20.65
CA VAL A 91 -46.49 18.56 -19.79
C VAL A 91 -45.15 19.29 -19.80
N LYS A 92 -45.01 20.24 -20.73
CA LYS A 92 -43.98 21.27 -20.68
C LYS A 92 -44.16 22.07 -19.40
N VAL A 93 -43.32 21.84 -18.40
CA VAL A 93 -43.04 22.84 -17.37
C VAL A 93 -41.73 23.52 -17.77
N ALA A 94 -41.85 24.79 -18.15
CA ALA A 94 -40.73 25.64 -18.48
C ALA A 94 -39.90 25.93 -17.23
N SER A 95 -38.62 25.53 -17.22
CA SER A 95 -37.59 26.25 -16.48
C SER A 95 -36.72 27.01 -17.48
N ARG A 96 -36.94 28.32 -17.51
CA ARG A 96 -36.07 29.31 -18.16
C ARG A 96 -34.73 29.35 -17.41
N GLN A 97 -33.66 29.56 -18.17
CA GLN A 97 -32.27 29.85 -17.77
C GLN A 97 -31.34 28.64 -17.55
N VAL A 98 -30.86 28.04 -18.64
CA VAL A 98 -29.41 27.87 -18.83
C VAL A 98 -29.11 28.21 -20.29
N SER A 99 -28.57 29.40 -20.49
CA SER A 99 -28.18 29.92 -21.78
C SER A 99 -26.76 29.47 -22.14
N ARG A 100 -26.65 28.81 -23.30
CA ARG A 100 -25.67 29.10 -24.35
C ARG A 100 -24.20 28.73 -24.07
N ALA A 101 -23.88 27.43 -24.08
CA ALA A 101 -22.51 26.95 -24.34
C ALA A 101 -22.38 25.46 -24.79
N GLU A 102 -23.47 24.74 -25.12
CA GLU A 102 -23.37 23.32 -25.51
C GLU A 102 -24.08 23.06 -26.84
N GLU A 103 -23.58 23.68 -27.91
CA GLU A 103 -24.02 23.39 -29.27
C GLU A 103 -22.80 23.13 -30.15
N GLN A 104 -21.99 22.13 -29.78
CA GLN A 104 -20.95 21.55 -30.64
C GLN A 104 -20.39 20.21 -30.11
N ASP A 105 -21.26 19.27 -29.73
CA ASP A 105 -20.94 17.85 -29.95
C ASP A 105 -22.21 17.01 -30.04
N GLY A 106 -22.39 16.34 -31.17
CA GLY A 106 -23.62 15.66 -31.54
C GLY A 106 -23.68 14.23 -31.03
N THR A 107 -23.70 14.01 -29.71
CA THR A 107 -24.14 12.74 -29.10
C THR A 107 -24.69 12.99 -27.69
N THR A 108 -25.91 13.52 -27.57
CA THR A 108 -26.61 13.59 -26.28
C THR A 108 -27.07 12.21 -25.86
N ASP A 109 -26.32 11.56 -24.98
CA ASP A 109 -26.73 10.36 -24.25
C ASP A 109 -27.69 10.77 -23.12
N ARG A 110 -28.99 10.77 -23.42
CA ARG A 110 -30.07 11.17 -22.50
C ARG A 110 -30.47 10.10 -21.49
N SER A 111 -29.83 8.92 -21.50
CA SER A 111 -30.38 7.74 -20.84
C SER A 111 -30.16 7.68 -19.32
N THR A 112 -29.08 8.24 -18.76
CA THR A 112 -28.72 8.04 -17.33
C THR A 112 -28.65 9.30 -16.46
N ALA A 113 -28.69 10.50 -17.06
CA ALA A 113 -28.52 11.77 -16.33
C ALA A 113 -29.72 12.16 -15.43
N ALA A 114 -30.88 11.52 -15.58
CA ALA A 114 -32.12 11.94 -14.93
C ALA A 114 -32.30 11.45 -13.49
N VAL A 115 -31.58 10.41 -13.06
CA VAL A 115 -31.65 9.87 -11.68
C VAL A 115 -30.56 10.47 -10.77
N SER A 116 -29.45 10.93 -11.33
CA SER A 116 -28.32 11.46 -10.56
C SER A 116 -28.62 12.84 -9.96
N PHE A 117 -28.46 12.99 -8.65
CA PHE A 117 -28.54 14.29 -7.98
C PHE A 117 -27.24 15.08 -8.15
N GLU A 118 -27.35 16.41 -8.25
CA GLU A 118 -26.19 17.28 -8.14
C GLU A 118 -25.53 17.12 -6.76
N PRO A 119 -24.18 17.13 -6.65
CA PRO A 119 -23.47 16.98 -5.38
C PRO A 119 -23.90 17.98 -4.30
N ARG A 120 -24.24 19.22 -4.69
CA ARG A 120 -24.78 20.25 -3.77
C ARG A 120 -26.13 19.86 -3.19
N THR A 121 -27.00 19.26 -4.00
CA THR A 121 -28.33 18.81 -3.57
C THR A 121 -28.20 17.65 -2.58
N LEU A 122 -27.28 16.71 -2.83
CA LEU A 122 -26.99 15.61 -1.91
C LEU A 122 -26.48 16.11 -0.55
N LYS A 123 -25.56 17.08 -0.52
CA LYS A 123 -25.09 17.70 0.73
C LYS A 123 -26.22 18.37 1.52
N VAL A 124 -27.15 19.06 0.84
CA VAL A 124 -28.32 19.67 1.51
C VAL A 124 -29.26 18.60 2.08
N LEU A 125 -29.57 17.56 1.31
CA LEU A 125 -30.43 16.45 1.78
C LEU A 125 -29.79 15.71 2.95
N LEU A 126 -28.47 15.53 2.92
CA LEU A 126 -27.72 14.95 4.02
C LEU A 126 -27.84 15.80 5.29
N ALA A 127 -27.63 17.11 5.19
CA ALA A 127 -27.77 18.03 6.33
C ALA A 127 -29.18 18.00 6.93
N ILE A 128 -30.22 17.92 6.09
CA ILE A 128 -31.61 17.75 6.53
C ILE A 128 -31.80 16.42 7.27
N SER A 129 -31.31 15.32 6.70
CA SER A 129 -31.42 13.99 7.30
C SER A 129 -30.74 13.91 8.67
N LEU A 130 -29.51 14.42 8.79
CA LEU A 130 -28.77 14.51 10.05
C LEU A 130 -29.51 15.34 11.08
N THR A 131 -30.00 16.53 10.68
CA THR A 131 -30.75 17.43 11.57
C THR A 131 -32.04 16.77 12.09
N ILE A 132 -32.77 16.04 11.25
CA ILE A 132 -33.98 15.31 11.65
C ILE A 132 -33.62 14.18 12.61
N THR A 133 -32.59 13.38 12.29
CA THR A 133 -32.15 12.24 13.10
C THR A 133 -31.73 12.69 14.51
N PHE A 134 -30.92 13.74 14.60
CA PHE A 134 -30.50 14.32 15.87
C PHE A 134 -31.70 14.84 16.69
N ASN A 135 -32.55 15.69 16.10
CA ASN A 135 -33.65 16.31 16.83
C ASN A 135 -34.72 15.30 17.26
N THR A 136 -35.02 14.31 16.42
CA THR A 136 -35.99 13.25 16.78
C THR A 136 -35.46 12.37 17.91
N SER A 137 -34.18 11.99 17.85
CA SER A 137 -33.52 11.24 18.93
C SER A 137 -33.50 12.04 20.23
N PHE A 138 -33.10 13.31 20.17
CA PHE A 138 -33.03 14.19 21.35
C PHE A 138 -34.41 14.42 21.97
N ALA A 139 -35.43 14.72 21.15
CA ALA A 139 -36.78 14.92 21.65
C ALA A 139 -37.36 13.65 22.30
N ALA A 140 -37.13 12.48 21.68
CA ALA A 140 -37.62 11.21 22.20
C ALA A 140 -36.94 10.85 23.53
N LEU A 141 -35.62 11.01 23.63
CA LEU A 141 -34.85 10.69 24.83
C LEU A 141 -35.06 11.71 25.95
N ALA A 142 -35.19 13.00 25.63
CA ALA A 142 -35.56 14.02 26.61
C ALA A 142 -37.00 13.82 27.15
N TRP A 143 -37.92 13.33 26.31
CA TRP A 143 -39.25 12.92 26.77
C TRP A 143 -39.18 11.69 27.68
N SER A 144 -38.35 10.70 27.31
CA SER A 144 -38.11 9.50 28.12
C SER A 144 -37.56 9.86 29.51
N SER A 145 -36.58 10.76 29.55
CA SER A 145 -36.01 11.33 30.78
C SER A 145 -37.09 11.97 31.67
N ARG A 146 -37.86 12.92 31.13
CA ARG A 146 -38.91 13.63 31.88
C ARG A 146 -40.03 12.73 32.41
N THR A 147 -40.25 11.59 31.77
CA THR A 147 -41.29 10.63 32.15
C THR A 147 -40.77 9.48 33.02
N GLY A 148 -39.48 9.50 33.39
CA GLY A 148 -38.86 8.45 34.21
C GLY A 148 -38.69 7.12 33.48
N ARG A 149 -38.60 7.16 32.15
CA ARG A 149 -38.50 6.01 31.23
C ARG A 149 -37.10 5.83 30.65
N LEU A 150 -36.11 6.51 31.22
CA LEU A 150 -34.70 6.41 30.86
C LEU A 150 -33.92 5.91 32.07
N SER A 151 -33.03 4.93 31.86
CA SER A 151 -32.20 4.36 32.92
C SER A 151 -30.77 4.12 32.47
N LYS A 152 -29.85 4.19 33.44
CA LYS A 152 -28.43 3.91 33.26
C LYS A 152 -28.16 2.42 33.01
N ASP A 153 -29.06 1.53 33.42
CA ASP A 153 -28.87 0.08 33.32
C ASP A 153 -29.55 -0.52 32.09
N TYR A 154 -30.69 0.05 31.67
CA TYR A 154 -31.52 -0.49 30.59
C TYR A 154 -31.71 0.47 29.40
N GLY A 155 -31.38 1.75 29.56
CA GLY A 155 -31.55 2.76 28.51
C GLY A 155 -32.98 3.27 28.46
N ALA A 156 -33.47 3.61 27.27
CA ALA A 156 -34.86 4.00 27.07
C ALA A 156 -35.80 2.78 26.98
N ASP A 157 -37.08 2.99 27.26
CA ASP A 157 -38.13 1.99 27.00
C ASP A 157 -38.10 1.51 25.53
N TRP A 158 -38.43 0.24 25.31
CA TRP A 158 -38.48 -0.37 23.97
C TRP A 158 -39.45 0.33 23.00
N GLU A 159 -40.49 0.98 23.50
CA GLU A 159 -41.41 1.85 22.72
C GLU A 159 -40.65 2.98 22.01
N VAL A 160 -39.69 3.56 22.70
CA VAL A 160 -38.88 4.68 22.20
C VAL A 160 -37.98 4.18 21.08
N TYR A 161 -37.31 3.04 21.27
CA TYR A 161 -36.48 2.42 20.23
C TYR A 161 -37.29 1.98 19.01
N ALA A 162 -38.46 1.37 19.21
CA ALA A 162 -39.35 0.97 18.12
C ALA A 162 -39.88 2.18 17.34
N GLY A 163 -40.22 3.27 18.04
CA GLY A 163 -40.62 4.53 17.44
C GLY A 163 -39.52 5.17 16.60
N LEU A 164 -38.30 5.25 17.13
CA LEU A 164 -37.14 5.76 16.40
C LEU A 164 -36.82 4.90 15.18
N LEU A 165 -36.86 3.57 15.30
CA LEU A 165 -36.69 2.64 14.18
C LEU A 165 -37.76 2.86 13.09
N ALA A 166 -39.01 3.06 13.48
CA ALA A 166 -40.08 3.35 12.53
C ALA A 166 -39.89 4.69 11.82
N CYS A 167 -39.39 5.72 12.52
CA CYS A 167 -39.04 7.02 11.92
C CYS A 167 -37.90 6.87 10.88
N SER A 168 -36.85 6.12 11.20
CA SER A 168 -35.78 5.78 10.26
C SER A 168 -36.31 5.03 9.03
N GLY A 169 -37.17 4.04 9.24
CA GLY A 169 -37.80 3.29 8.16
C GLY A 169 -38.67 4.16 7.24
N LEU A 170 -39.42 5.11 7.82
CA LEU A 170 -40.21 6.07 7.06
C LEU A 170 -39.33 6.97 6.18
N ALA A 171 -38.16 7.38 6.67
CA ALA A 171 -37.20 8.16 5.89
C ALA A 171 -36.73 7.40 4.64
N LEU A 172 -36.42 6.11 4.78
CA LEU A 172 -36.05 5.26 3.63
C LEU A 172 -37.20 5.08 2.64
N VAL A 173 -38.43 4.88 3.13
CA VAL A 173 -39.63 4.81 2.28
C VAL A 173 -39.86 6.12 1.50
N LEU A 174 -39.63 7.28 2.12
CA LEU A 174 -39.69 8.58 1.45
C LEU A 174 -38.61 8.70 0.36
N GLN A 175 -37.40 8.24 0.62
CA GLN A 175 -36.36 8.19 -0.41
C GLN A 175 -36.77 7.27 -1.58
N ALA A 176 -37.41 6.13 -1.29
CA ALA A 176 -37.94 5.23 -2.32
C ALA A 176 -39.00 5.92 -3.19
N LEU A 177 -39.87 6.72 -2.58
CA LEU A 177 -40.88 7.52 -3.31
C LEU A 177 -40.23 8.57 -4.21
N ILE A 178 -39.16 9.23 -3.75
CA ILE A 178 -38.40 10.20 -4.54
C ILE A 178 -37.74 9.50 -5.74
N MET A 179 -37.12 8.33 -5.53
CA MET A 179 -36.53 7.51 -6.60
C MET A 179 -37.59 7.03 -7.60
N ALA A 180 -38.70 6.47 -7.11
CA ALA A 180 -39.84 6.06 -7.93
C ALA A 180 -40.42 7.20 -8.77
N TRP A 181 -40.34 8.44 -8.29
CA TRP A 181 -40.78 9.62 -9.02
C TRP A 181 -39.80 10.08 -10.10
N ARG A 182 -38.49 9.87 -9.92
CA ARG A 182 -37.44 10.29 -10.85
C ARG A 182 -36.99 9.20 -11.84
N LEU A 183 -37.47 7.98 -11.70
CA LEU A 183 -37.09 6.86 -12.56
C LEU A 183 -37.45 7.12 -14.05
N PRO A 184 -36.48 7.09 -14.98
CA PRO A 184 -36.71 7.27 -16.40
C PRO A 184 -37.50 6.11 -17.01
N PRO A 185 -38.21 6.34 -18.13
CA PRO A 185 -38.94 5.28 -18.82
C PRO A 185 -38.00 4.17 -19.32
N GLY A 186 -38.22 2.93 -18.89
CA GLY A 186 -37.48 1.75 -19.34
C GLY A 186 -36.36 1.27 -18.42
N GLU A 187 -35.95 2.09 -17.45
CA GLU A 187 -35.01 1.69 -16.40
C GLU A 187 -35.75 0.94 -15.27
N LYS A 188 -35.05 0.01 -14.62
CA LYS A 188 -35.60 -0.82 -13.52
C LYS A 188 -34.63 -0.85 -12.37
N PHE A 189 -35.13 -1.10 -11.16
CA PHE A 189 -34.25 -1.34 -10.02
C PHE A 189 -34.18 -2.84 -9.77
N GLY A 190 -33.01 -3.31 -9.34
CA GLY A 190 -32.89 -4.70 -8.88
C GLY A 190 -33.91 -5.00 -7.79
N THR A 191 -34.49 -6.21 -7.84
CA THR A 191 -35.60 -6.62 -6.95
C THR A 191 -35.27 -6.56 -5.46
N MET A 192 -33.98 -6.44 -5.10
CA MET A 192 -33.47 -6.43 -3.72
C MET A 192 -32.69 -5.14 -3.38
N ALA A 193 -32.64 -4.16 -4.29
CA ALA A 193 -31.86 -2.93 -4.11
C ALA A 193 -32.30 -2.13 -2.87
N PHE A 194 -33.61 -1.99 -2.66
CA PHE A 194 -34.15 -1.31 -1.49
C PHE A 194 -33.88 -2.07 -0.18
N ALA A 195 -34.04 -3.40 -0.19
CA ALA A 195 -33.77 -4.22 0.97
C ALA A 195 -32.30 -4.10 1.42
N GLN A 196 -31.37 -4.00 0.47
CA GLN A 196 -29.96 -3.73 0.76
C GLN A 196 -29.75 -2.34 1.40
N ALA A 197 -30.37 -1.30 0.85
CA ALA A 197 -30.30 0.06 1.40
C ALA A 197 -30.93 0.18 2.81
N CYS A 198 -31.88 -0.71 3.14
CA CYS A 198 -32.41 -0.81 4.49
C CYS A 198 -31.41 -1.42 5.48
N ILE A 199 -30.59 -2.39 5.04
CA ILE A 199 -29.56 -2.99 5.90
C ILE A 199 -28.50 -1.95 6.25
N THR A 200 -28.03 -1.16 5.28
CA THR A 200 -27.07 -0.07 5.55
C THR A 200 -27.66 1.01 6.45
N GLY A 201 -28.91 1.41 6.20
CA GLY A 201 -29.57 2.50 6.92
C GLY A 201 -30.14 2.15 8.29
N MET A 202 -30.47 0.88 8.59
CA MET A 202 -31.21 0.48 9.80
C MET A 202 -30.52 -0.60 10.65
N ALA A 203 -29.38 -1.18 10.23
CA ALA A 203 -28.72 -2.21 11.03
C ALA A 203 -28.09 -1.61 12.31
N PRO A 204 -28.42 -2.11 13.52
CA PRO A 204 -27.74 -1.73 14.75
C PRO A 204 -26.26 -2.08 14.60
N VAL A 205 -25.35 -1.18 14.99
CA VAL A 205 -23.86 -1.29 14.86
C VAL A 205 -23.29 -0.80 13.51
N ILE A 206 -24.09 -0.72 12.44
CA ILE A 206 -23.60 -0.26 11.11
C ILE A 206 -24.16 1.12 10.77
N SER A 207 -25.40 1.41 11.16
CA SER A 207 -26.08 2.65 10.79
C SER A 207 -25.62 3.84 11.65
N ASP A 208 -25.17 4.90 10.98
CA ASP A 208 -24.80 6.18 11.62
C ASP A 208 -26.00 6.84 12.34
N GLN A 209 -27.25 6.47 12.00
CA GLN A 209 -28.44 6.94 12.71
C GLN A 209 -28.52 6.38 14.13
N TYR A 210 -28.15 5.11 14.32
CA TYR A 210 -28.05 4.51 15.65
C TYR A 210 -26.88 5.07 16.44
N ASP A 211 -25.79 5.42 15.76
CA ASP A 211 -24.62 6.05 16.37
C ASP A 211 -24.97 7.44 16.92
N THR A 212 -25.69 8.24 16.14
CA THR A 212 -26.25 9.52 16.58
C THR A 212 -27.17 9.34 17.80
N MET A 213 -28.03 8.32 17.79
CA MET A 213 -28.97 8.06 18.89
C MET A 213 -28.25 7.67 20.19
N LYS A 214 -27.22 6.82 20.16
CA LYS A 214 -26.48 6.43 21.37
C LYS A 214 -25.75 7.63 21.98
N ASP A 215 -25.21 8.53 21.16
CA ASP A 215 -24.45 9.70 21.62
C ASP A 215 -25.38 10.74 22.26
N VAL A 216 -26.56 10.92 21.67
CA VAL A 216 -27.63 11.72 22.27
C VAL A 216 -28.09 11.10 23.59
N MET A 217 -28.25 9.78 23.67
CA MET A 217 -28.66 9.12 24.91
C MET A 217 -27.63 9.29 26.02
N PHE A 218 -26.34 9.13 25.70
CA PHE A 218 -25.26 9.38 26.65
C PHE A 218 -25.31 10.82 27.19
N ALA A 219 -25.52 11.81 26.32
CA ALA A 219 -25.65 13.20 26.73
C ALA A 219 -26.87 13.46 27.63
N VAL A 220 -28.04 12.89 27.30
CA VAL A 220 -29.25 13.02 28.15
C VAL A 220 -29.02 12.37 29.52
N LEU A 221 -28.38 11.20 29.58
CA LEU A 221 -28.00 10.56 30.85
C LEU A 221 -27.03 11.42 31.68
N CYS A 222 -26.09 12.10 31.03
CA CYS A 222 -25.21 13.06 31.71
C CYS A 222 -25.99 14.26 32.28
N MET A 223 -27.03 14.74 31.58
CA MET A 223 -27.88 15.82 32.06
C MET A 223 -28.75 15.43 33.27
N GLU A 224 -29.00 14.14 33.48
CA GLU A 224 -29.70 13.61 34.66
C GLU A 224 -28.79 13.44 35.89
N SER A 225 -27.49 13.66 35.74
CA SER A 225 -26.53 13.58 36.84
C SER A 225 -26.83 14.60 37.94
N GLU A 226 -26.55 14.23 39.19
CA GLU A 226 -26.55 15.19 40.32
C GLU A 226 -25.30 16.07 40.34
N HIS A 227 -24.27 15.70 39.57
CA HIS A 227 -22.99 16.40 39.47
C HIS A 227 -23.01 17.40 38.31
N VAL A 228 -22.82 18.68 38.62
CA VAL A 228 -22.82 19.77 37.62
C VAL A 228 -21.71 19.56 36.58
N GLU A 229 -20.57 19.01 36.98
CA GLU A 229 -19.44 18.70 36.09
C GLU A 229 -19.84 17.69 35.00
N ILE A 230 -20.65 16.69 35.36
CA ILE A 230 -21.15 15.67 34.43
C ILE A 230 -22.26 16.25 33.54
N GLN A 231 -23.12 17.12 34.07
CA GLN A 231 -24.12 17.82 33.25
C GLN A 231 -23.46 18.69 32.17
N VAL A 232 -22.39 19.43 32.51
CA VAL A 232 -21.61 20.23 31.56
C VAL A 232 -20.95 19.33 30.52
N MET A 233 -20.38 18.19 30.93
CA MET A 233 -19.81 17.21 30.02
C MET A 233 -20.86 16.67 29.02
N GLY A 234 -22.10 16.45 29.45
CA GLY A 234 -23.20 16.07 28.56
C GLY A 234 -23.46 17.09 27.46
N VAL A 235 -23.42 18.39 27.77
CA VAL A 235 -23.52 19.47 26.78
C VAL A 235 -22.33 19.47 25.83
N LEU A 236 -21.11 19.35 26.36
CA LEU A 236 -19.88 19.29 25.55
C LEU A 236 -19.88 18.08 24.61
N SER A 237 -20.43 16.95 25.04
CA SER A 237 -20.58 15.75 24.20
C SER A 237 -21.51 16.00 23.01
N LEU A 238 -22.60 16.76 23.18
CA LEU A 238 -23.49 17.13 22.07
C LEU A 238 -22.84 18.15 21.13
N GLU A 239 -22.13 19.15 21.68
CA GLU A 239 -21.39 20.11 20.87
C GLU A 239 -20.33 19.40 20.02
N TRP A 240 -19.62 18.44 20.60
CA TRP A 240 -18.64 17.63 19.88
C TRP A 240 -19.25 16.85 18.72
N LEU A 241 -20.41 16.19 18.95
CA LEU A 241 -21.14 15.49 17.89
C LEU A 241 -21.46 16.42 16.70
N VAL A 242 -21.88 17.66 16.96
CA VAL A 242 -22.15 18.65 15.91
C VAL A 242 -20.85 19.07 15.18
N ILE A 243 -19.75 19.25 15.91
CA ILE A 243 -18.45 19.61 15.33
C ILE A 243 -17.95 18.51 14.40
N VAL A 244 -18.00 17.25 14.83
CA VAL A 244 -17.58 16.10 14.01
C VAL A 244 -18.37 16.05 12.71
N HIS A 245 -19.70 16.19 12.77
CA HIS A 245 -20.53 16.26 11.57
C HIS A 245 -20.12 17.41 10.64
N MET A 246 -19.89 18.62 11.18
CA MET A 246 -19.43 19.77 10.39
C MET A 246 -18.08 19.49 9.70
N VAL A 247 -17.14 18.85 10.40
CA VAL A 247 -15.86 18.43 9.82
C VAL A 247 -16.09 17.42 8.69
N CYS A 248 -16.98 16.44 8.86
CA CYS A 248 -17.29 15.46 7.82
C CYS A 248 -17.85 16.09 6.54
N PHE A 249 -18.52 17.25 6.61
CA PHE A 249 -18.98 18.01 5.43
C PHE A 249 -17.85 18.72 4.66
N THR A 250 -16.69 18.92 5.31
CA THR A 250 -15.54 19.62 4.69
C THR A 250 -14.69 18.71 3.83
N PHE A 251 -14.59 17.42 4.14
CA PHE A 251 -13.84 16.44 3.36
C PHE A 251 -14.78 15.61 2.46
N GLU A 252 -14.39 15.40 1.20
CA GLU A 252 -15.25 14.73 0.22
C GLU A 252 -15.45 13.24 0.56
N ASP A 253 -14.40 12.54 0.99
CA ASP A 253 -14.45 11.12 1.32
C ASP A 253 -15.37 10.83 2.52
N THR A 254 -15.28 11.67 3.56
CA THR A 254 -16.12 11.53 4.75
C THR A 254 -17.57 11.93 4.47
N THR A 255 -17.79 12.88 3.55
CA THR A 255 -19.16 13.22 3.10
C THR A 255 -19.78 12.05 2.35
N ALA A 256 -19.01 11.37 1.50
CA ALA A 256 -19.49 10.22 0.73
C ALA A 256 -19.93 9.07 1.64
N GLU A 257 -19.20 8.82 2.72
CA GLU A 257 -19.56 7.81 3.73
C GLU A 257 -20.89 8.15 4.42
N LEU A 258 -21.08 9.40 4.87
CA LEU A 258 -22.34 9.86 5.47
C LEU A 258 -23.52 9.82 4.50
N LEU A 259 -23.27 10.04 3.20
CA LEU A 259 -24.31 9.91 2.17
C LEU A 259 -24.77 8.46 2.03
N ASP A 260 -23.86 7.47 2.12
CA ASP A 260 -24.16 6.04 1.97
C ASP A 260 -25.02 5.49 3.11
N SER A 261 -24.91 6.07 4.31
CA SER A 261 -25.72 5.68 5.48
C SER A 261 -27.06 6.43 5.56
N HIS A 262 -27.08 7.75 5.36
CA HIS A 262 -28.29 8.57 5.51
C HIS A 262 -29.17 8.63 4.26
N LEU A 263 -28.59 8.51 3.07
CA LEU A 263 -29.28 8.62 1.78
C LEU A 263 -29.13 7.34 0.93
N SER A 264 -28.98 6.19 1.58
CA SER A 264 -28.70 4.89 0.95
C SER A 264 -29.62 4.52 -0.22
N VAL A 265 -30.90 4.92 -0.15
CA VAL A 265 -31.90 4.61 -1.19
C VAL A 265 -31.79 5.58 -2.37
N LEU A 266 -31.44 6.85 -2.14
CA LEU A 266 -31.24 7.84 -3.21
C LEU A 266 -29.97 7.59 -4.02
N LEU A 267 -29.04 6.79 -3.49
CA LEU A 267 -27.82 6.38 -4.14
C LEU A 267 -27.96 5.04 -4.90
N LEU A 268 -29.15 4.43 -4.88
CA LEU A 268 -29.41 3.21 -5.63
C LEU A 268 -29.25 3.44 -7.14
N THR A 269 -28.55 2.53 -7.79
CA THR A 269 -28.37 2.52 -9.24
C THR A 269 -29.40 1.62 -9.90
N PRO A 270 -30.07 2.07 -10.99
CA PRO A 270 -30.91 1.21 -11.83
C PRO A 270 -30.09 0.11 -12.51
N ASP A 271 -30.69 -1.07 -12.72
CA ASP A 271 -30.07 -2.20 -13.42
C ASP A 271 -29.99 -1.90 -14.93
N THR A 272 -28.78 -1.73 -15.43
CA THR A 272 -28.52 -1.50 -16.86
C THR A 272 -28.35 -2.80 -17.63
N GLY A 273 -29.24 -3.79 -17.48
CA GLY A 273 -29.40 -4.96 -18.37
C GLY A 273 -28.17 -5.83 -18.71
N ALA A 274 -27.00 -5.58 -18.12
CA ALA A 274 -25.72 -6.19 -18.45
C ALA A 274 -25.30 -7.27 -17.42
N GLU A 275 -26.21 -7.66 -16.54
CA GLU A 275 -25.97 -8.76 -15.61
C GLU A 275 -26.24 -10.12 -16.27
N ASP A 276 -25.19 -10.94 -16.29
CA ASP A 276 -25.17 -12.40 -16.43
C ASP A 276 -25.73 -13.04 -17.72
N GLY A 277 -24.93 -12.90 -18.79
CA GLY A 277 -24.93 -13.85 -19.92
C GLY A 277 -24.49 -15.27 -19.57
N SER A 278 -24.24 -15.61 -18.30
CA SER A 278 -23.84 -16.94 -17.87
C SER A 278 -24.61 -17.47 -16.66
N ARG A 279 -25.94 -17.36 -16.65
CA ARG A 279 -26.83 -18.30 -15.90
C ARG A 279 -28.32 -18.16 -16.19
N ALA A 280 -28.71 -17.59 -17.32
CA ALA A 280 -30.07 -17.72 -17.83
C ALA A 280 -30.28 -19.09 -18.48
N SER A 281 -30.22 -20.17 -17.69
CA SER A 281 -30.79 -21.46 -18.08
C SER A 281 -31.46 -22.13 -16.87
N SER A 282 -32.79 -21.99 -16.85
CA SER A 282 -33.75 -22.96 -16.32
C SER A 282 -33.45 -23.65 -14.98
N SER A 283 -34.05 -23.17 -13.89
CA SER A 283 -35.08 -23.91 -13.12
C SER A 283 -35.34 -23.29 -11.74
N ALA A 284 -36.63 -23.25 -11.43
CA ALA A 284 -37.35 -23.03 -10.17
C ALA A 284 -36.54 -22.89 -8.86
N TRP A 285 -36.75 -21.75 -8.19
CA TRP A 285 -36.66 -21.41 -6.75
C TRP A 285 -35.37 -21.73 -5.97
N SER A 286 -34.73 -22.88 -6.19
CA SER A 286 -33.43 -23.25 -5.59
C SER A 286 -32.27 -22.38 -6.08
N SER A 287 -32.33 -21.93 -7.34
CA SER A 287 -31.36 -21.00 -7.94
C SER A 287 -31.47 -19.58 -7.37
N SER A 288 -32.66 -19.14 -6.97
CA SER A 288 -32.89 -17.81 -6.37
C SER A 288 -32.34 -17.71 -4.96
N ILE A 289 -32.41 -18.78 -4.14
CA ILE A 289 -31.86 -18.76 -2.77
C ILE A 289 -30.33 -18.80 -2.80
N VAL A 290 -29.72 -19.62 -3.67
CA VAL A 290 -28.26 -19.66 -3.81
C VAL A 290 -27.73 -18.35 -4.39
N ALA A 291 -28.39 -17.79 -5.41
CA ALA A 291 -28.07 -16.45 -5.92
C ALA A 291 -28.28 -15.36 -4.86
N PHE A 292 -29.31 -15.48 -4.03
CA PHE A 292 -29.56 -14.59 -2.89
C PHE A 292 -28.47 -14.71 -1.81
N CYS A 293 -28.02 -15.92 -1.48
CA CYS A 293 -26.95 -16.15 -0.52
C CYS A 293 -25.57 -15.73 -1.06
N ASP A 294 -25.29 -15.93 -2.36
CA ASP A 294 -24.07 -15.48 -3.02
C ASP A 294 -24.04 -13.94 -3.15
N MET A 295 -25.17 -13.32 -3.52
CA MET A 295 -25.34 -11.87 -3.54
C MET A 295 -25.22 -11.28 -2.13
N LEU A 296 -25.90 -11.87 -1.14
CA LEU A 296 -25.75 -11.45 0.26
C LEU A 296 -24.31 -11.59 0.69
N ARG A 297 -23.61 -12.67 0.35
CA ARG A 297 -22.20 -12.84 0.70
C ARG A 297 -21.33 -11.75 0.07
N ASP A 298 -21.44 -11.52 -1.24
CA ASP A 298 -20.60 -10.55 -1.95
C ASP A 298 -20.94 -9.11 -1.53
N LYS A 299 -22.21 -8.76 -1.36
CA LYS A 299 -22.62 -7.41 -0.94
C LYS A 299 -22.46 -7.14 0.55
N LEU A 300 -22.62 -8.16 1.41
CA LEU A 300 -22.30 -8.06 2.83
C LEU A 300 -20.78 -8.03 3.03
N LEU A 301 -19.99 -8.60 2.10
CA LEU A 301 -18.54 -8.41 2.05
C LEU A 301 -18.17 -6.98 1.61
N VAL A 302 -18.88 -6.38 0.64
CA VAL A 302 -18.74 -4.95 0.28
C VAL A 302 -19.09 -4.04 1.45
N LEU A 303 -20.21 -4.32 2.12
CA LEU A 303 -20.63 -3.59 3.31
C LEU A 303 -19.58 -3.71 4.42
N LEU A 304 -19.12 -4.93 4.69
CA LEU A 304 -18.08 -5.20 5.68
C LEU A 304 -16.76 -4.51 5.31
N TYR A 305 -16.36 -4.52 4.04
CA TYR A 305 -15.17 -3.82 3.58
C TYR A 305 -15.27 -2.31 3.86
N LYS A 306 -16.39 -1.67 3.51
CA LYS A 306 -16.62 -0.24 3.77
C LYS A 306 -16.50 0.12 5.26
N GLN A 307 -16.99 -0.75 6.14
CA GLN A 307 -16.86 -0.56 7.59
C GLN A 307 -15.43 -0.73 8.14
N LEU A 308 -14.52 -1.27 7.33
CA LEU A 308 -13.12 -1.52 7.70
C LEU A 308 -12.15 -0.59 6.97
N THR A 309 -12.63 0.39 6.19
CA THR A 309 -11.73 1.29 5.44
C THR A 309 -10.89 2.13 6.40
N PRO A 310 -9.67 2.55 5.99
CA PRO A 310 -8.86 3.48 6.76
C PRO A 310 -9.60 4.80 7.04
N THR A 311 -10.40 5.27 6.08
CA THR A 311 -11.25 6.46 6.20
C THR A 311 -12.32 6.28 7.27
N LYS A 312 -13.06 5.16 7.29
CA LYS A 312 -14.03 4.86 8.35
C LYS A 312 -13.35 4.71 9.71
N ARG A 313 -12.15 4.10 9.77
CA ARG A 313 -11.36 4.02 11.00
C ARG A 313 -10.99 5.40 11.54
N PHE A 314 -10.56 6.32 10.67
CA PHE A 314 -10.25 7.68 11.07
C PHE A 314 -11.48 8.37 11.66
N LEU A 315 -12.64 8.25 11.00
CA LEU A 315 -13.91 8.78 11.52
C LEU A 315 -14.28 8.16 12.87
N LEU A 316 -14.21 6.83 13.00
CA LEU A 316 -14.47 6.13 14.25
C LEU A 316 -13.55 6.60 15.38
N LEU A 317 -12.29 6.93 15.10
CA LEU A 317 -11.35 7.46 16.09
C LEU A 317 -11.65 8.92 16.44
N LEU A 318 -11.92 9.75 15.44
CA LEU A 318 -12.22 11.18 15.62
C LEU A 318 -13.51 11.37 16.45
N GLU A 319 -14.51 10.57 16.15
CA GLU A 319 -15.80 10.57 16.82
C GLU A 319 -15.73 9.80 18.14
N ASN A 320 -15.44 8.49 18.16
CA ASN A 320 -15.69 7.70 19.37
C ASN A 320 -14.63 7.81 20.48
N VAL A 321 -13.42 8.32 20.22
CA VAL A 321 -12.39 8.44 21.27
C VAL A 321 -12.76 9.51 22.31
N PRO A 322 -13.14 10.74 21.94
CA PRO A 322 -13.64 11.72 22.90
C PRO A 322 -14.87 11.23 23.67
N GLN A 323 -15.83 10.59 23.00
CA GLN A 323 -17.02 9.99 23.62
C GLN A 323 -16.65 8.91 24.63
N ALA A 324 -15.67 8.05 24.31
CA ALA A 324 -15.16 7.04 25.23
C ALA A 324 -14.52 7.66 26.48
N ILE A 325 -13.79 8.77 26.33
CA ILE A 325 -13.22 9.51 27.47
C ILE A 325 -14.35 10.05 28.36
N PHE A 326 -15.37 10.68 27.76
CA PHE A 326 -16.53 11.16 28.52
C PHE A 326 -17.27 10.01 29.23
N ALA A 327 -17.44 8.87 28.56
CA ALA A 327 -18.07 7.69 29.14
C ALA A 327 -17.28 7.13 30.34
N ILE A 328 -15.94 7.09 30.27
CA ILE A 328 -15.10 6.65 31.39
C ILE A 328 -15.25 7.62 32.59
N ILE A 329 -15.28 8.92 32.33
CA ILE A 329 -15.49 9.94 33.37
C ILE A 329 -16.88 9.76 34.00
N PHE A 330 -17.92 9.61 33.18
CA PHE A 330 -19.29 9.36 33.64
C PHE A 330 -19.35 8.14 34.56
N LEU A 331 -18.82 6.99 34.12
CA LEU A 331 -18.82 5.74 34.90
C LEU A 331 -18.06 5.87 36.23
N ARG A 332 -17.05 6.75 36.29
CA ARG A 332 -16.28 6.98 37.51
C ARG A 332 -17.05 7.76 38.58
N TYR A 333 -17.93 8.67 38.16
CA TYR A 333 -18.73 9.54 39.02
C TYR A 333 -20.09 8.92 39.38
N GLU A 334 -20.81 8.42 38.38
CA GLU A 334 -22.19 7.92 38.51
C GLU A 334 -22.27 6.45 38.92
N GLY A 335 -21.15 5.71 38.88
CA GLY A 335 -21.10 4.27 39.08
C GLY A 335 -21.26 3.48 37.77
N GLY A 336 -21.37 2.16 37.88
CA GLY A 336 -21.47 1.27 36.71
C GLY A 336 -22.79 1.48 35.95
N SER A 337 -22.69 1.76 34.65
CA SER A 337 -23.83 1.80 33.71
C SER A 337 -23.56 0.79 32.60
N VAL A 338 -24.41 -0.24 32.50
CA VAL A 338 -24.26 -1.29 31.47
C VAL A 338 -24.42 -0.68 30.08
N VAL A 339 -25.39 0.21 29.89
CA VAL A 339 -25.70 0.83 28.60
C VAL A 339 -24.55 1.71 28.11
N VAL A 340 -24.02 2.60 28.96
CA VAL A 340 -22.89 3.47 28.60
C VAL A 340 -21.64 2.63 28.33
N THR A 341 -21.39 1.60 29.14
CA THR A 341 -20.24 0.71 28.94
C THR A 341 -20.34 -0.03 27.60
N VAL A 342 -21.50 -0.58 27.26
CA VAL A 342 -21.65 -1.36 26.03
C VAL A 342 -21.62 -0.44 24.79
N LEU A 343 -22.41 0.63 24.79
CA LEU A 343 -22.60 1.47 23.60
C LEU A 343 -21.44 2.42 23.33
N SER A 344 -20.83 3.00 24.37
CA SER A 344 -19.81 4.03 24.23
C SER A 344 -18.37 3.50 24.36
N LEU A 345 -18.19 2.27 24.87
CA LEU A 345 -16.85 1.66 25.01
C LEU A 345 -16.73 0.34 24.25
N ALA A 346 -17.58 -0.66 24.54
CA ALA A 346 -17.41 -2.01 24.01
C ALA A 346 -17.62 -2.09 22.49
N ILE A 347 -18.70 -1.50 21.97
CA ILE A 347 -19.01 -1.52 20.53
C ILE A 347 -17.94 -0.77 19.71
N PRO A 348 -17.54 0.48 20.06
CA PRO A 348 -16.50 1.19 19.32
C PRO A 348 -15.13 0.49 19.40
N ALA A 349 -14.76 -0.06 20.55
CA ALA A 349 -13.52 -0.82 20.69
C ALA A 349 -13.52 -2.07 19.81
N MET A 350 -14.65 -2.77 19.74
CA MET A 350 -14.84 -3.90 18.84
C MET A 350 -14.72 -3.47 17.37
N GLN A 351 -15.37 -2.38 16.95
CA GLN A 351 -15.30 -1.86 15.58
C GLN A 351 -13.86 -1.54 15.19
N ILE A 352 -13.12 -0.78 16.01
CA ILE A 352 -11.71 -0.42 15.76
C ILE A 352 -10.83 -1.68 15.70
N GLY A 353 -11.05 -2.64 16.60
CA GLY A 353 -10.33 -3.91 16.63
C GLY A 353 -10.58 -4.75 15.37
N LEU A 354 -11.83 -4.82 14.91
CA LEU A 354 -12.19 -5.50 13.67
C LEU A 354 -11.51 -4.84 12.47
N THR A 355 -11.49 -3.50 12.39
CA THR A 355 -10.79 -2.77 11.32
C THR A 355 -9.30 -3.12 11.27
N LEU A 356 -8.63 -3.17 12.43
CA LEU A 356 -7.21 -3.53 12.50
C LEU A 356 -6.91 -4.98 12.10
N LEU A 357 -7.77 -5.93 12.49
CA LEU A 357 -7.50 -7.37 12.36
C LEU A 357 -8.00 -7.97 11.04
N LEU A 358 -9.09 -7.42 10.50
CA LEU A 358 -9.80 -8.01 9.37
C LEU A 358 -9.63 -7.24 8.07
N TYR A 359 -9.22 -5.97 8.09
CA TYR A 359 -9.13 -5.13 6.88
C TYR A 359 -8.32 -5.81 5.77
N SER A 360 -7.09 -6.25 6.04
CA SER A 360 -6.24 -6.92 5.03
C SER A 360 -6.88 -8.21 4.47
N ARG A 361 -7.56 -8.99 5.32
CA ARG A 361 -8.23 -10.25 4.93
C ARG A 361 -9.50 -10.01 4.13
N VAL A 362 -10.32 -9.04 4.52
CA VAL A 362 -11.56 -8.67 3.84
C VAL A 362 -11.24 -8.03 2.48
N ARG A 363 -10.25 -7.13 2.44
CA ARG A 363 -9.73 -6.53 1.21
C ARG A 363 -9.25 -7.58 0.19
N ALA A 364 -8.47 -8.56 0.64
CA ALA A 364 -8.05 -9.65 -0.25
C ALA A 364 -9.23 -10.51 -0.76
N LYS A 365 -10.27 -10.69 0.05
CA LYS A 365 -11.47 -11.43 -0.33
C LYS A 365 -12.40 -10.67 -1.26
N ILE A 366 -12.45 -9.34 -1.18
CA ILE A 366 -13.33 -8.50 -1.99
C ILE A 366 -12.70 -8.09 -3.33
N ALA A 367 -11.37 -8.08 -3.45
CA ALA A 367 -10.68 -7.80 -4.71
C ALA A 367 -11.23 -8.60 -5.92
N PRO A 368 -11.54 -9.92 -5.82
CA PRO A 368 -12.20 -10.67 -6.89
C PRO A 368 -13.56 -10.13 -7.34
N TYR A 369 -14.36 -9.60 -6.41
CA TYR A 369 -15.67 -9.04 -6.72
C TYR A 369 -15.53 -7.79 -7.57
N PHE A 370 -14.70 -6.83 -7.13
CA PHE A 370 -14.44 -5.61 -7.89
C PHE A 370 -13.73 -5.89 -9.21
N GLY A 371 -12.79 -6.84 -9.23
CA GLY A 371 -12.14 -7.28 -10.48
C GLY A 371 -13.13 -7.80 -11.52
N ARG A 372 -14.13 -8.61 -11.14
CA ARG A 372 -15.19 -9.07 -12.07
C ARG A 372 -16.02 -7.92 -12.63
N ARG A 373 -16.44 -6.98 -11.77
CA ARG A 373 -17.26 -5.83 -12.19
C ARG A 373 -16.45 -4.89 -13.08
N LEU A 374 -15.21 -4.62 -12.71
CA LEU A 374 -14.30 -3.81 -13.50
C LEU A 374 -14.12 -4.41 -14.90
N GLN A 375 -13.86 -5.71 -14.99
CA GLN A 375 -13.74 -6.44 -16.26
C GLN A 375 -14.99 -6.32 -17.15
N ALA A 376 -16.18 -6.46 -16.56
CA ALA A 376 -17.45 -6.34 -17.29
C ALA A 376 -17.69 -4.92 -17.83
N LEU A 377 -17.44 -3.91 -16.99
CA LEU A 377 -17.60 -2.50 -17.36
C LEU A 377 -16.67 -2.11 -18.49
N VAL A 378 -15.46 -2.68 -18.50
CA VAL A 378 -14.58 -2.33 -19.59
C VAL A 378 -14.98 -2.96 -20.91
N ARG A 379 -15.40 -4.22 -20.89
CA ARG A 379 -15.94 -4.87 -22.09
C ARG A 379 -17.11 -4.07 -22.68
N ALA A 380 -17.92 -3.46 -21.82
CA ALA A 380 -19.02 -2.59 -22.22
C ALA A 380 -18.58 -1.18 -22.69
N GLY A 381 -17.38 -0.71 -22.32
CA GLY A 381 -16.91 0.65 -22.64
C GLY A 381 -17.66 1.76 -21.89
N ASP A 382 -18.39 1.43 -20.83
CA ASP A 382 -19.21 2.39 -20.09
C ASP A 382 -18.37 3.17 -19.06
N LYS A 383 -17.96 4.38 -19.48
CA LYS A 383 -17.13 5.28 -18.69
C LYS A 383 -17.79 5.72 -17.38
N LEU A 384 -19.10 5.94 -17.41
CA LEU A 384 -19.85 6.49 -16.28
C LEU A 384 -20.06 5.44 -15.20
N LEU A 385 -20.30 4.19 -15.59
CA LEU A 385 -20.36 3.07 -14.63
C LEU A 385 -18.98 2.75 -14.04
N ALA A 386 -17.89 2.87 -14.81
CA ALA A 386 -16.55 2.69 -14.29
C ALA A 386 -16.22 3.73 -13.20
N GLN A 387 -16.57 5.00 -13.44
CA GLN A 387 -16.37 6.09 -12.46
C GLN A 387 -17.16 5.83 -11.18
N ARG A 388 -18.36 5.27 -11.31
CA ARG A 388 -19.18 4.86 -10.17
C ARG A 388 -18.54 3.71 -9.39
N LEU A 389 -18.05 2.67 -10.06
CA LEU A 389 -17.41 1.53 -9.41
C LEU A 389 -16.17 1.95 -8.61
N TRP A 390 -15.42 2.93 -9.11
CA TRP A 390 -14.23 3.43 -8.43
C TRP A 390 -14.53 4.18 -7.15
N ARG A 391 -15.57 5.00 -7.14
CA ARG A 391 -16.09 5.62 -5.92
C ARG A 391 -16.66 4.57 -4.98
N GLU A 392 -17.38 3.58 -5.51
CA GLU A 392 -17.96 2.49 -4.71
C GLU A 392 -16.87 1.64 -4.03
N ALA A 393 -15.75 1.39 -4.71
CA ALA A 393 -14.62 0.62 -4.21
C ALA A 393 -13.61 1.46 -3.41
N ASP A 394 -13.74 2.78 -3.43
CA ASP A 394 -12.76 3.74 -2.88
C ASP A 394 -11.33 3.43 -3.34
N PHE A 395 -11.17 3.18 -4.65
CA PHE A 395 -9.86 2.86 -5.24
C PHE A 395 -8.87 4.04 -5.17
N GLU A 396 -9.37 5.25 -4.97
CA GLU A 396 -8.57 6.46 -4.75
C GLU A 396 -7.77 6.35 -3.45
N SER A 397 -8.44 5.92 -2.37
CA SER A 397 -7.82 5.73 -1.05
C SER A 397 -7.13 4.37 -0.89
N ASP A 398 -7.66 3.30 -1.51
CA ASP A 398 -7.12 1.92 -1.39
C ASP A 398 -6.49 1.42 -2.71
N LYS A 399 -5.31 1.96 -3.02
CA LYS A 399 -4.51 1.59 -4.20
C LYS A 399 -4.17 0.10 -4.23
N GLU A 400 -3.97 -0.52 -3.06
CA GLU A 400 -3.68 -1.97 -2.97
C GLU A 400 -4.90 -2.82 -3.36
N LEU A 401 -6.11 -2.42 -2.98
CA LEU A 401 -7.34 -3.08 -3.45
C LEU A 401 -7.47 -2.98 -4.97
N PHE A 402 -7.19 -1.81 -5.55
CA PHE A 402 -7.21 -1.62 -7.00
C PHE A 402 -6.21 -2.56 -7.69
N GLN A 403 -4.97 -2.61 -7.22
CA GLN A 403 -3.94 -3.52 -7.72
C GLN A 403 -4.39 -4.99 -7.64
N GLN A 404 -4.98 -5.41 -6.52
CA GLN A 404 -5.48 -6.78 -6.35
C GLN A 404 -6.67 -7.09 -7.25
N ALA A 405 -7.58 -6.13 -7.46
CA ALA A 405 -8.73 -6.27 -8.35
C ALA A 405 -8.28 -6.42 -9.80
N VAL A 406 -7.29 -5.63 -10.23
CA VAL A 406 -6.66 -5.71 -11.55
C VAL A 406 -5.89 -7.02 -11.72
N ALA A 407 -5.11 -7.43 -10.71
CA ALA A 407 -4.42 -8.72 -10.71
C ALA A 407 -5.40 -9.91 -10.81
N PHE A 408 -6.60 -9.80 -10.22
CA PHE A 408 -7.65 -10.81 -10.37
C PHE A 408 -8.17 -10.88 -11.81
N MET A 409 -8.38 -9.74 -12.48
CA MET A 409 -8.73 -9.72 -13.91
C MET A 409 -7.71 -10.53 -14.73
N HIS A 410 -6.42 -10.40 -14.42
CA HIS A 410 -5.34 -11.13 -15.09
C HIS A 410 -5.28 -12.63 -14.79
N ARG A 411 -5.61 -13.09 -13.58
CA ARG A 411 -5.50 -14.52 -13.20
C ARG A 411 -6.56 -15.43 -13.81
N LYS A 412 -7.74 -14.91 -14.20
CA LYS A 412 -8.85 -15.72 -14.73
C LYS A 412 -8.79 -15.94 -16.24
N GLU A 413 -7.90 -15.26 -16.96
CA GLU A 413 -7.60 -15.49 -18.38
C GLU A 413 -6.48 -16.54 -18.53
N ILE A 414 -6.74 -17.77 -18.08
CA ILE A 414 -5.97 -18.95 -18.49
C ILE A 414 -6.68 -19.54 -19.71
N GLY A 415 -6.29 -19.05 -20.89
CA GLY A 415 -6.82 -19.48 -22.17
C GLY A 415 -6.59 -18.38 -23.20
N ALA A 416 -6.19 -18.75 -24.41
CA ALA A 416 -5.72 -17.85 -25.46
C ALA A 416 -6.76 -16.80 -25.87
N GLU A 417 -6.80 -15.67 -25.17
CA GLU A 417 -7.30 -14.35 -25.57
C GLU A 417 -6.89 -13.35 -24.46
N ARG A 418 -5.57 -13.18 -24.30
CA ARG A 418 -4.91 -12.26 -23.36
C ARG A 418 -4.97 -10.78 -23.78
N TYR A 419 -5.62 -10.49 -24.90
CA TYR A 419 -5.56 -9.21 -25.61
C TYR A 419 -6.62 -8.19 -25.12
N ASP A 420 -7.75 -8.64 -24.55
CA ASP A 420 -8.85 -7.74 -24.16
C ASP A 420 -8.69 -7.12 -22.75
N SER A 421 -7.91 -7.72 -21.84
CA SER A 421 -7.82 -7.29 -20.44
C SER A 421 -6.93 -6.06 -20.20
N VAL A 422 -5.86 -5.88 -20.99
CA VAL A 422 -4.96 -4.71 -20.90
C VAL A 422 -5.55 -3.48 -21.60
N ILE A 423 -6.16 -3.68 -22.77
CA ILE A 423 -7.00 -2.69 -23.46
C ILE A 423 -8.09 -2.21 -22.50
N SER A 424 -8.61 -3.13 -21.68
CA SER A 424 -9.60 -2.82 -20.70
C SER A 424 -9.07 -1.95 -19.54
N PHE A 425 -7.93 -2.31 -18.97
CA PHE A 425 -7.29 -1.50 -17.94
C PHE A 425 -7.03 -0.03 -18.37
N TRP A 426 -6.51 0.18 -19.59
CA TRP A 426 -6.25 1.53 -20.12
C TRP A 426 -7.53 2.28 -20.49
N LYS A 427 -8.53 1.62 -21.06
CA LYS A 427 -9.85 2.23 -21.32
C LYS A 427 -10.52 2.69 -20.04
N VAL A 428 -10.34 1.97 -18.93
CA VAL A 428 -10.78 2.41 -17.59
C VAL A 428 -10.00 3.64 -17.19
N LEU A 429 -8.67 3.61 -17.11
CA LEU A 429 -7.89 4.80 -16.72
C LEU A 429 -8.25 6.07 -17.53
N LEU A 430 -8.40 5.93 -18.85
CA LEU A 430 -8.82 6.99 -19.79
C LEU A 430 -10.29 7.43 -19.64
N ALA A 431 -11.16 6.55 -19.16
CA ALA A 431 -12.58 6.85 -18.92
C ALA A 431 -12.81 7.60 -17.59
N MET A 432 -11.86 7.49 -16.67
CA MET A 432 -12.07 7.74 -15.25
C MET A 432 -11.67 9.14 -14.81
N HIS A 433 -10.77 9.79 -15.55
CA HIS A 433 -10.22 11.08 -15.17
C HIS A 433 -10.73 12.18 -16.10
N SER A 434 -11.55 13.09 -15.55
CA SER A 434 -11.93 14.35 -16.20
C SER A 434 -10.97 15.51 -15.84
N ARG A 435 -9.99 15.28 -14.95
CA ARG A 435 -8.84 16.16 -14.70
C ARG A 435 -7.62 15.31 -14.28
N PRO A 436 -6.57 15.18 -15.10
CA PRO A 436 -5.30 14.59 -14.68
C PRO A 436 -4.55 15.63 -13.85
N SER A 437 -4.96 15.82 -12.59
CA SER A 437 -4.35 16.83 -11.70
C SER A 437 -3.54 16.24 -10.54
N GLU A 438 -3.29 14.93 -10.53
CA GLU A 438 -2.30 14.34 -9.62
C GLU A 438 -1.20 13.66 -10.43
N GLU A 439 0.01 14.20 -10.26
CA GLU A 439 1.13 14.12 -11.19
C GLU A 439 2.04 12.90 -10.92
N GLN A 440 1.53 11.77 -10.40
CA GLN A 440 2.32 10.55 -10.16
C GLN A 440 1.56 9.26 -10.52
N TRP A 441 2.06 8.53 -11.51
CA TRP A 441 1.44 7.32 -12.04
C TRP A 441 2.27 6.07 -11.70
N GLY A 442 1.94 5.41 -10.59
CA GLY A 442 2.56 4.15 -10.16
C GLY A 442 1.96 2.92 -10.87
N LEU A 443 2.57 2.52 -11.98
CA LEU A 443 2.16 1.42 -12.87
C LEU A 443 3.17 0.26 -12.89
N SER A 444 3.92 0.10 -11.81
CA SER A 444 4.92 -0.96 -11.67
C SER A 444 4.30 -2.36 -11.50
N ASP A 445 4.94 -3.40 -12.04
CA ASP A 445 4.60 -4.82 -11.81
C ASP A 445 3.18 -5.23 -12.26
N LEU A 446 2.73 -4.66 -13.38
CA LEU A 446 1.41 -4.93 -13.98
C LEU A 446 1.45 -5.94 -15.13
N GLY A 447 2.63 -6.41 -15.52
CA GLY A 447 2.81 -7.35 -16.64
C GLY A 447 2.50 -6.74 -18.02
N LEU A 448 2.63 -5.41 -18.16
CA LEU A 448 2.39 -4.69 -19.42
C LEU A 448 3.37 -5.16 -20.52
N LYS A 449 2.91 -5.19 -21.78
CA LYS A 449 3.71 -5.59 -22.96
C LYS A 449 3.78 -4.48 -24.02
N GLU A 450 4.56 -4.73 -25.08
CA GLU A 450 4.68 -3.96 -26.32
C GLU A 450 3.32 -3.63 -27.00
N GLU A 451 2.61 -2.56 -26.61
CA GLU A 451 1.41 -2.11 -27.33
C GLU A 451 1.33 -0.58 -27.50
N LEU A 452 1.60 -0.12 -28.72
CA LEU A 452 1.78 1.28 -29.11
C LEU A 452 0.54 2.23 -29.12
N PRO A 453 -0.69 1.80 -29.46
CA PRO A 453 -1.80 2.75 -29.69
C PRO A 453 -2.46 3.36 -28.43
N LEU A 454 -2.38 2.67 -27.29
CA LEU A 454 -3.07 3.09 -26.04
C LEU A 454 -2.20 4.00 -25.17
N VAL A 455 -0.88 3.79 -25.19
CA VAL A 455 0.11 4.75 -24.68
C VAL A 455 -0.07 6.08 -25.40
N GLU A 456 -0.15 6.07 -26.74
CA GLU A 456 -0.40 7.28 -27.53
C GLU A 456 -1.69 8.02 -27.12
N ALA A 457 -2.78 7.30 -26.82
CA ALA A 457 -4.04 7.92 -26.39
C ALA A 457 -3.97 8.58 -25.01
N PHE A 458 -3.30 7.95 -24.03
CA PHE A 458 -3.10 8.51 -22.69
C PHE A 458 -2.24 9.78 -22.75
N PHE A 459 -1.14 9.72 -23.48
CA PHE A 459 -0.25 10.88 -23.65
C PHE A 459 -0.87 11.98 -24.52
N ALA A 460 -1.74 11.65 -25.48
CA ALA A 460 -2.53 12.64 -26.20
C ALA A 460 -3.47 13.43 -25.27
N GLN A 461 -4.02 12.80 -24.23
CA GLN A 461 -4.79 13.50 -23.21
C GLN A 461 -3.91 14.39 -22.32
N LEU A 462 -2.73 13.94 -21.91
CA LEU A 462 -1.76 14.78 -21.20
C LEU A 462 -1.32 15.99 -22.04
N ALA A 463 -1.17 15.79 -23.36
CA ALA A 463 -0.87 16.85 -24.32
C ALA A 463 -2.00 17.87 -24.40
N ALA A 464 -3.24 17.38 -24.51
CA ALA A 464 -4.44 18.20 -24.54
C ALA A 464 -4.65 18.99 -23.23
N ALA A 465 -4.29 18.39 -22.10
CA ALA A 465 -4.32 19.03 -20.78
C ALA A 465 -3.21 20.08 -20.58
N GLY A 466 -2.19 20.10 -21.45
CA GLY A 466 -1.09 21.06 -21.39
C GLY A 466 -0.17 20.86 -20.18
N SER A 467 0.02 19.62 -19.73
CA SER A 467 0.84 19.31 -18.57
C SER A 467 2.28 19.80 -18.74
N ARG A 468 2.87 20.30 -17.66
CA ARG A 468 4.28 20.68 -17.56
C ARG A 468 5.13 19.64 -16.82
N LYS A 469 4.49 18.64 -16.23
CA LYS A 469 5.16 17.56 -15.50
C LYS A 469 4.67 16.20 -15.98
N LEU A 470 5.60 15.26 -16.01
CA LEU A 470 5.35 13.85 -16.27
C LEU A 470 6.09 13.03 -15.21
N ASP A 471 5.38 12.28 -14.38
CA ASP A 471 5.98 11.33 -13.43
C ASP A 471 5.30 9.97 -13.58
N VAL A 472 6.00 9.03 -14.20
CA VAL A 472 5.46 7.72 -14.58
C VAL A 472 6.42 6.62 -14.16
N ASP A 473 5.94 5.71 -13.33
CA ASP A 473 6.64 4.49 -12.94
C ASP A 473 6.02 3.29 -13.65
N LEU A 474 6.74 2.74 -14.61
CA LEU A 474 6.38 1.55 -15.39
C LEU A 474 7.32 0.37 -15.08
N SER A 475 8.00 0.39 -13.94
CA SER A 475 9.01 -0.62 -13.59
C SER A 475 8.43 -2.04 -13.54
N ARG A 476 9.24 -3.07 -13.82
CA ARG A 476 8.91 -4.50 -13.76
C ARG A 476 7.78 -4.90 -14.71
N ASN A 477 7.75 -4.29 -15.90
CA ASN A 477 6.86 -4.67 -16.98
C ASN A 477 7.66 -5.33 -18.13
N GLN A 478 7.02 -5.90 -19.14
CA GLN A 478 7.69 -6.52 -20.31
C GLN A 478 7.53 -5.62 -21.55
N LEU A 479 7.88 -4.34 -21.41
CA LEU A 479 7.63 -3.33 -22.44
C LEU A 479 8.44 -3.55 -23.71
N GLY A 480 9.68 -4.04 -23.59
CA GLY A 480 10.56 -4.23 -24.75
C GLY A 480 10.93 -2.93 -25.46
N ASP A 481 11.66 -3.05 -26.57
CA ASP A 481 12.05 -1.91 -27.40
C ASP A 481 10.85 -1.26 -28.12
N ALA A 482 9.82 -2.05 -28.48
CA ALA A 482 8.65 -1.50 -29.15
C ALA A 482 7.77 -0.67 -28.20
N GLY A 483 7.62 -1.09 -26.93
CA GLY A 483 6.94 -0.29 -25.90
C GLY A 483 7.68 1.00 -25.58
N ALA A 484 9.02 0.95 -25.48
CA ALA A 484 9.86 2.13 -25.31
C ALA A 484 9.75 3.11 -26.50
N LYS A 485 9.68 2.62 -27.74
CA LYS A 485 9.45 3.44 -28.94
C LYS A 485 8.09 4.13 -28.92
N ALA A 486 7.04 3.45 -28.47
CA ALA A 486 5.72 4.08 -28.29
C ALA A 486 5.75 5.19 -27.26
N LEU A 487 6.33 4.89 -26.09
CA LEU A 487 6.52 5.87 -25.02
C LEU A 487 7.31 7.08 -25.52
N ALA A 488 8.34 6.86 -26.35
CA ALA A 488 9.12 7.92 -26.98
C ALA A 488 8.26 8.80 -27.90
N THR A 489 7.49 8.21 -28.83
CA THR A 489 6.56 8.96 -29.71
C THR A 489 5.63 9.83 -28.88
N ALA A 490 5.08 9.26 -27.82
CA ALA A 490 4.16 9.89 -26.91
C ALA A 490 4.80 11.06 -26.13
N VAL A 491 5.96 10.86 -25.50
CA VAL A 491 6.72 11.88 -24.78
C VAL A 491 7.15 13.03 -25.70
N SER A 492 7.59 12.73 -26.93
CA SER A 492 8.02 13.75 -27.90
C SER A 492 6.90 14.73 -28.32
N SER A 493 5.64 14.34 -28.15
CA SER A 493 4.48 15.20 -28.40
C SER A 493 4.26 16.26 -27.31
N LEU A 494 4.79 16.03 -26.11
CA LEU A 494 4.59 16.85 -24.92
C LEU A 494 5.64 17.98 -24.78
N LYS A 495 5.71 18.86 -25.77
CA LYS A 495 6.77 19.89 -25.87
C LYS A 495 6.82 20.93 -24.73
N LYS A 496 5.79 21.01 -23.89
CA LYS A 496 5.69 21.96 -22.77
C LYS A 496 6.20 21.40 -21.44
N LEU A 497 6.71 20.15 -21.43
CA LEU A 497 7.23 19.53 -20.22
C LEU A 497 8.48 20.28 -19.71
N GLN A 498 8.45 20.56 -18.41
CA GLN A 498 9.54 21.16 -17.64
C GLN A 498 10.11 20.13 -16.64
N ASP A 499 9.34 19.12 -16.26
CA ASP A 499 9.74 18.07 -15.32
C ASP A 499 9.34 16.69 -15.86
N VAL A 500 10.31 15.79 -16.00
CA VAL A 500 10.12 14.43 -16.48
C VAL A 500 10.79 13.45 -15.52
N SER A 501 9.99 12.56 -14.95
CA SER A 501 10.39 11.41 -14.15
C SER A 501 9.82 10.15 -14.82
N LEU A 502 10.71 9.27 -15.28
CA LEU A 502 10.38 8.02 -15.95
C LEU A 502 11.12 6.87 -15.27
N SER A 503 10.39 6.01 -14.56
CA SER A 503 10.94 4.76 -14.04
C SER A 503 10.56 3.59 -14.93
N LEU A 504 11.56 2.92 -15.47
CA LEU A 504 11.48 1.83 -16.44
C LEU A 504 12.40 0.68 -16.02
N GLU A 505 12.61 0.49 -14.71
CA GLU A 505 13.47 -0.58 -14.19
C GLU A 505 12.92 -1.96 -14.59
N MET A 506 13.78 -2.89 -15.03
CA MET A 506 13.38 -4.25 -15.42
C MET A 506 12.23 -4.28 -16.45
N CYS A 507 12.38 -3.55 -17.57
CA CYS A 507 11.37 -3.41 -18.62
C CYS A 507 11.67 -4.17 -19.92
N ASP A 508 12.73 -4.99 -19.93
CA ASP A 508 13.29 -5.64 -21.13
C ASP A 508 13.65 -4.67 -22.26
N ILE A 509 14.02 -3.42 -21.93
CA ILE A 509 14.42 -2.39 -22.89
C ILE A 509 15.85 -2.65 -23.36
N GLY A 510 16.06 -2.64 -24.67
CA GLY A 510 17.35 -2.76 -25.33
C GLY A 510 17.89 -1.41 -25.83
N THR A 511 18.91 -1.49 -26.68
CA THR A 511 19.58 -0.31 -27.27
C THR A 511 18.64 0.53 -28.12
N GLU A 512 17.72 -0.09 -28.87
CA GLU A 512 16.84 0.64 -29.80
C GLU A 512 15.74 1.40 -29.07
N GLY A 513 15.17 0.81 -28.02
CA GLY A 513 14.16 1.44 -27.18
C GLY A 513 14.74 2.60 -26.38
N ALA A 514 15.94 2.41 -25.80
CA ALA A 514 16.67 3.49 -25.12
C ALA A 514 17.02 4.64 -26.08
N GLY A 515 17.45 4.32 -27.31
CA GLY A 515 17.72 5.32 -28.35
C GLY A 515 16.48 6.13 -28.75
N ALA A 516 15.33 5.48 -28.86
CA ALA A 516 14.07 6.16 -29.14
C ALA A 516 13.66 7.10 -27.99
N LEU A 517 13.72 6.62 -26.74
CA LEU A 517 13.44 7.43 -25.55
C LEU A 517 14.35 8.64 -25.46
N ALA A 518 15.66 8.46 -25.69
CA ALA A 518 16.61 9.55 -25.74
C ALA A 518 16.26 10.58 -26.82
N GLY A 519 15.93 10.12 -28.04
CA GLY A 519 15.48 11.02 -29.11
C GLY A 519 14.24 11.84 -28.74
N ALA A 520 13.30 11.24 -28.03
CA ALA A 520 12.10 11.93 -27.53
C ALA A 520 12.40 12.93 -26.42
N ILE A 521 13.32 12.61 -25.50
CA ILE A 521 13.75 13.53 -24.45
C ILE A 521 14.49 14.73 -25.07
N GLY A 522 15.36 14.48 -26.05
CA GLY A 522 16.19 15.51 -26.67
C GLY A 522 15.44 16.63 -27.40
N VAL A 523 14.15 16.43 -27.73
CA VAL A 523 13.29 17.45 -28.36
C VAL A 523 12.51 18.31 -27.35
N LEU A 524 12.62 18.05 -26.04
CA LEU A 524 11.92 18.79 -24.99
C LEU A 524 12.70 20.06 -24.58
N GLU A 525 12.62 21.11 -25.40
CA GLU A 525 13.41 22.35 -25.23
C GLU A 525 13.17 23.12 -23.91
N ASP A 526 12.01 22.90 -23.27
CA ASP A 526 11.62 23.54 -22.02
C ASP A 526 11.98 22.73 -20.76
N LEU A 527 12.59 21.54 -20.91
CA LEU A 527 12.87 20.64 -19.81
C LEU A 527 13.91 21.22 -18.84
N GLN A 528 13.57 21.22 -17.56
CA GLN A 528 14.41 21.70 -16.45
C GLN A 528 14.85 20.55 -15.56
N ASN A 529 13.99 19.54 -15.35
CA ASN A 529 14.29 18.40 -14.50
C ASN A 529 14.10 17.10 -15.28
N LEU A 530 15.12 16.25 -15.28
CA LEU A 530 15.09 14.94 -15.93
C LEU A 530 15.50 13.87 -14.91
N SER A 531 14.62 12.91 -14.67
CA SER A 531 14.86 11.70 -13.89
C SER A 531 14.50 10.48 -14.74
N VAL A 532 15.48 9.62 -15.03
CA VAL A 532 15.27 8.39 -15.81
C VAL A 532 15.90 7.23 -15.07
N ASN A 533 15.08 6.26 -14.68
CA ASN A 533 15.53 5.01 -14.11
C ASN A 533 15.38 3.88 -15.14
N LEU A 534 16.50 3.39 -15.67
CA LEU A 534 16.59 2.29 -16.61
C LEU A 534 17.27 1.07 -16.00
N LYS A 535 17.39 0.99 -14.67
CA LYS A 535 18.05 -0.11 -13.97
C LYS A 535 17.63 -1.48 -14.52
N ASN A 536 18.62 -2.36 -14.71
CA ASN A 536 18.42 -3.74 -15.16
C ASN A 536 17.73 -3.85 -16.54
N ASN A 537 18.15 -3.01 -17.50
CA ASN A 537 17.79 -3.06 -18.92
C ASN A 537 19.05 -3.10 -19.80
N LYS A 538 19.03 -3.80 -20.94
CA LYS A 538 20.23 -4.04 -21.77
C LYS A 538 20.46 -2.93 -22.81
N ILE A 539 20.62 -1.70 -22.35
CA ILE A 539 20.74 -0.52 -23.25
C ILE A 539 22.14 -0.34 -23.83
N CYS A 540 23.17 -0.90 -23.18
CA CYS A 540 24.58 -0.89 -23.61
C CYS A 540 25.16 0.53 -23.87
N ASP A 541 26.39 0.60 -24.39
CA ASP A 541 27.06 1.86 -24.77
C ASP A 541 26.27 2.68 -25.80
N ALA A 542 25.60 2.02 -26.74
CA ALA A 542 24.83 2.71 -27.78
C ALA A 542 23.63 3.48 -27.18
N GLY A 543 22.90 2.88 -26.24
CA GLY A 543 21.81 3.54 -25.52
C GLY A 543 22.31 4.68 -24.64
N ALA A 544 23.42 4.48 -23.92
CA ALA A 544 24.06 5.53 -23.13
C ALA A 544 24.51 6.74 -23.98
N LYS A 545 25.10 6.50 -25.15
CA LYS A 545 25.46 7.56 -26.13
C LYS A 545 24.24 8.32 -26.64
N ALA A 546 23.13 7.63 -26.87
CA ALA A 546 21.90 8.28 -27.27
C ALA A 546 21.38 9.20 -26.16
N LEU A 547 21.34 8.73 -24.91
CA LEU A 547 20.98 9.54 -23.74
C LEU A 547 21.91 10.75 -23.58
N ALA A 548 23.23 10.57 -23.74
CA ALA A 548 24.20 11.65 -23.72
C ALA A 548 23.91 12.73 -24.79
N THR A 549 23.57 12.29 -26.00
CA THR A 549 23.19 13.20 -27.10
C THR A 549 21.93 13.98 -26.76
N ALA A 550 20.94 13.31 -26.15
CA ALA A 550 19.70 13.93 -25.70
C ALA A 550 19.94 14.96 -24.59
N VAL A 551 20.70 14.61 -23.55
CA VAL A 551 21.04 15.55 -22.47
C VAL A 551 21.76 16.76 -23.04
N SER A 552 22.71 16.58 -23.95
CA SER A 552 23.46 17.67 -24.59
C SER A 552 22.59 18.67 -25.36
N SER A 553 21.40 18.27 -25.84
CA SER A 553 20.50 19.18 -26.55
C SER A 553 19.60 20.01 -25.62
N LEU A 554 19.51 19.65 -24.34
CA LEU A 554 18.64 20.31 -23.35
C LEU A 554 19.30 21.55 -22.74
N LYS A 555 18.98 22.72 -23.30
CA LYS A 555 19.62 24.00 -22.93
C LYS A 555 19.13 24.61 -21.60
N LYS A 556 18.00 24.14 -21.08
CA LYS A 556 17.37 24.67 -19.85
C LYS A 556 17.45 23.70 -18.67
N ILE A 557 18.15 22.57 -18.85
CA ILE A 557 18.25 21.54 -17.82
C ILE A 557 18.98 22.08 -16.59
N GLN A 558 18.38 21.87 -15.43
CA GLN A 558 18.93 22.22 -14.11
C GLN A 558 19.30 20.96 -13.35
N ASP A 559 18.44 19.94 -13.39
CA ASP A 559 18.64 18.71 -12.64
C ASP A 559 18.59 17.49 -13.58
N VAL A 560 19.62 16.64 -13.48
CA VAL A 560 19.70 15.37 -14.21
C VAL A 560 19.90 14.23 -13.21
N SER A 561 19.02 13.24 -13.23
CA SER A 561 19.13 12.00 -12.48
C SER A 561 19.00 10.81 -13.43
N LEU A 562 20.05 10.00 -13.52
CA LEU A 562 20.10 8.82 -14.37
C LEU A 562 20.48 7.61 -13.53
N ASN A 563 19.56 6.67 -13.36
CA ASN A 563 19.85 5.36 -12.78
C ASN A 563 20.01 4.32 -13.89
N LEU A 564 21.26 3.90 -14.09
CA LEU A 564 21.69 3.01 -15.16
C LEU A 564 22.40 1.76 -14.58
N GLU A 565 22.03 1.37 -13.35
CA GLU A 565 22.58 0.17 -12.71
C GLU A 565 22.25 -1.09 -13.50
N MET A 566 23.21 -2.01 -13.64
CA MET A 566 23.04 -3.27 -14.41
C MET A 566 22.58 -3.07 -15.88
N CYS A 567 23.04 -1.99 -16.54
CA CYS A 567 22.63 -1.64 -17.90
C CYS A 567 23.58 -2.11 -19.04
N ASP A 568 24.60 -2.89 -18.69
CA ASP A 568 25.71 -3.30 -19.58
C ASP A 568 26.41 -2.10 -20.26
N ILE A 569 26.54 -0.97 -19.55
CA ILE A 569 27.27 0.23 -20.02
C ILE A 569 28.77 0.05 -19.81
N GLY A 570 29.53 0.33 -20.87
CA GLY A 570 30.98 0.27 -20.93
C GLY A 570 31.67 1.64 -20.87
N GLU A 571 32.97 1.64 -21.17
CA GLU A 571 33.83 2.83 -21.14
C GLU A 571 33.33 3.94 -22.09
N GLU A 572 32.92 3.58 -23.31
CA GLU A 572 32.55 4.59 -24.31
C GLU A 572 31.21 5.25 -23.99
N GLY A 573 30.23 4.49 -23.48
CA GLY A 573 28.94 5.03 -23.07
C GLY A 573 29.06 6.01 -21.91
N LEU A 574 29.89 5.67 -20.92
CA LEU A 574 30.17 6.56 -19.79
C LEU A 574 30.86 7.84 -20.22
N LEU A 575 31.91 7.77 -21.05
CA LEU A 575 32.63 8.96 -21.49
C LEU A 575 31.70 9.94 -22.22
N SER A 576 30.81 9.45 -23.07
CA SER A 576 29.81 10.30 -23.73
C SER A 576 28.84 10.95 -22.73
N LEU A 577 28.36 10.23 -21.72
CA LEU A 577 27.51 10.79 -20.67
C LEU A 577 28.23 11.90 -19.90
N LEU A 578 29.50 11.70 -19.53
CA LEU A 578 30.30 12.71 -18.83
C LEU A 578 30.55 13.95 -19.69
N GLU A 579 30.84 13.78 -20.99
CA GLU A 579 30.97 14.90 -21.92
C GLU A 579 29.67 15.71 -22.04
N ALA A 580 28.52 15.04 -22.10
CA ALA A 580 27.20 15.67 -22.15
C ALA A 580 26.89 16.47 -20.86
N LEU A 581 27.16 15.88 -19.70
CA LEU A 581 26.97 16.52 -18.40
C LEU A 581 27.89 17.72 -18.23
N ARG A 582 29.16 17.63 -18.68
CA ARG A 582 30.08 18.76 -18.69
C ARG A 582 29.59 19.89 -19.60
N ALA A 583 29.11 19.55 -20.80
CA ALA A 583 28.62 20.53 -21.77
C ALA A 583 27.35 21.26 -21.30
N THR A 584 26.48 20.57 -20.55
CA THR A 584 25.23 21.14 -20.02
C THR A 584 25.40 21.82 -18.66
N SER A 585 26.37 21.38 -17.85
CA SER A 585 26.62 21.84 -16.48
C SER A 585 25.32 22.02 -15.65
N PRO A 586 24.58 20.93 -15.39
CA PRO A 586 23.38 21.01 -14.55
C PRO A 586 23.74 21.50 -13.14
N ALA A 587 22.79 22.13 -12.45
CA ALA A 587 22.94 22.53 -11.06
C ALA A 587 23.10 21.31 -10.12
N SER A 588 22.36 20.24 -10.41
CA SER A 588 22.41 18.94 -9.71
C SER A 588 22.53 17.78 -10.69
N THR A 589 23.32 16.76 -10.35
CA THR A 589 23.52 15.59 -11.21
C THR A 589 23.68 14.32 -10.39
N GLN A 590 22.74 13.38 -10.52
CA GLN A 590 22.81 12.04 -9.96
C GLN A 590 23.03 11.03 -11.10
N LEU A 591 24.03 10.17 -10.96
CA LEU A 591 24.39 9.16 -11.97
C LEU A 591 24.75 7.86 -11.27
N ASP A 592 23.82 6.90 -11.24
CA ASP A 592 24.04 5.57 -10.69
C ASP A 592 24.45 4.60 -11.81
N LEU A 593 25.62 3.98 -11.66
CA LEU A 593 26.22 3.03 -12.62
C LEU A 593 26.61 1.70 -11.95
N GLY A 594 26.03 1.39 -10.79
CA GLY A 594 26.37 0.19 -10.04
C GLY A 594 26.33 -1.07 -10.91
N GLU A 595 27.28 -1.98 -10.66
CA GLU A 595 27.44 -3.23 -11.41
C GLU A 595 27.64 -3.09 -12.94
N SER A 596 28.17 -1.96 -13.43
CA SER A 596 28.55 -1.76 -14.85
C SER A 596 30.07 -1.84 -15.08
N ASP A 597 30.50 -2.45 -16.19
CA ASP A 597 31.92 -2.58 -16.58
C ASP A 597 32.43 -1.35 -17.35
N ILE A 598 32.59 -0.24 -16.63
CA ILE A 598 32.90 1.08 -17.22
C ILE A 598 34.36 1.27 -17.66
N GLY A 599 35.18 0.21 -17.64
CA GLY A 599 36.55 0.23 -18.13
C GLY A 599 37.51 1.17 -17.41
N LYS A 600 38.80 1.14 -17.80
CA LYS A 600 39.86 1.90 -17.12
C LYS A 600 39.63 3.40 -17.23
N LYS A 601 39.44 3.90 -18.44
CA LYS A 601 39.35 5.35 -18.65
C LYS A 601 38.05 5.91 -18.08
N GLY A 602 36.97 5.12 -18.13
CA GLY A 602 35.69 5.51 -17.57
C GLY A 602 35.74 5.73 -16.06
N VAL A 603 36.43 4.86 -15.32
CA VAL A 603 36.59 4.99 -13.86
C VAL A 603 37.39 6.24 -13.50
N PHE A 604 38.53 6.48 -14.17
CA PHE A 604 39.32 7.69 -13.93
C PHE A 604 38.56 8.96 -14.32
N ALA A 605 37.83 8.94 -15.44
CA ALA A 605 37.01 10.06 -15.87
C ALA A 605 35.90 10.37 -14.86
N LEU A 606 35.20 9.34 -14.35
CA LEU A 606 34.14 9.50 -13.35
C LEU A 606 34.67 9.99 -12.00
N ALA A 607 35.81 9.46 -11.54
CA ALA A 607 36.46 9.93 -10.32
C ALA A 607 36.85 11.42 -10.40
N ARG A 608 37.38 11.85 -11.56
CA ARG A 608 37.69 13.26 -11.82
C ARG A 608 36.43 14.12 -11.85
N ALA A 609 35.36 13.65 -12.48
CA ALA A 609 34.09 14.36 -12.56
C ALA A 609 33.38 14.52 -11.20
N LEU A 610 33.46 13.52 -10.32
CA LEU A 610 32.98 13.64 -8.93
C LEU A 610 33.77 14.66 -8.13
N ARG A 611 35.10 14.68 -8.26
CA ARG A 611 35.97 15.65 -7.57
C ARG A 611 35.72 17.08 -8.00
N SER A 612 35.63 17.32 -9.30
CA SER A 612 35.39 18.67 -9.83
C SER A 612 33.98 19.19 -9.52
N GLY A 613 33.12 18.35 -8.95
CA GLY A 613 31.72 18.67 -8.68
C GLY A 613 30.87 18.78 -9.95
N GLU A 614 31.40 18.27 -11.08
CA GLU A 614 30.68 18.12 -12.35
C GLU A 614 29.56 17.07 -12.24
N VAL A 615 29.76 16.06 -11.37
CA VAL A 615 28.73 15.10 -10.96
C VAL A 615 28.54 15.26 -9.44
N LYS A 616 27.35 15.65 -9.01
CA LYS A 616 26.98 15.84 -7.60
C LYS A 616 26.00 14.74 -7.17
N GLY A 617 26.50 13.52 -6.99
CA GLY A 617 25.62 12.38 -6.76
C GLY A 617 26.31 11.17 -6.15
N ARG A 618 25.49 10.21 -5.74
CA ARG A 618 25.93 8.90 -5.28
C ARG A 618 26.41 8.11 -6.49
N VAL A 619 27.62 7.59 -6.44
CA VAL A 619 28.16 6.66 -7.45
C VAL A 619 28.46 5.35 -6.73
N THR A 620 27.63 4.34 -6.96
CA THR A 620 27.79 3.01 -6.36
C THR A 620 28.88 2.18 -7.07
N HIS A 621 30.08 2.76 -7.21
CA HIS A 621 31.26 2.05 -7.74
C HIS A 621 32.42 2.15 -6.73
N PRO A 622 32.73 1.08 -5.97
CA PRO A 622 33.64 1.12 -4.82
C PRO A 622 35.04 1.68 -5.12
N VAL A 623 35.54 1.46 -6.34
CA VAL A 623 36.86 1.96 -6.76
C VAL A 623 36.80 3.46 -7.08
N VAL A 624 35.68 3.95 -7.61
CA VAL A 624 35.54 5.36 -8.02
C VAL A 624 35.43 6.25 -6.78
N GLU A 625 34.71 5.83 -5.75
CA GLU A 625 34.64 6.55 -4.46
C GLU A 625 36.05 6.71 -3.85
N PHE A 626 36.83 5.62 -3.79
CA PHE A 626 38.21 5.68 -3.31
C PHE A 626 39.11 6.57 -4.17
N LEU A 627 39.04 6.43 -5.50
CA LEU A 627 39.85 7.24 -6.41
C LEU A 627 39.49 8.70 -6.36
N ALA A 628 38.21 9.05 -6.12
CA ALA A 628 37.73 10.42 -6.00
C ALA A 628 38.38 11.16 -4.82
N GLU A 629 38.87 10.47 -3.78
CA GLU A 629 39.55 11.10 -2.65
C GLU A 629 41.03 11.44 -2.89
N LEU A 630 41.63 10.97 -4.00
CA LEU A 630 43.05 11.17 -4.31
C LEU A 630 43.36 12.52 -5.00
N GLU A 631 44.54 13.07 -4.73
CA GLU A 631 45.08 14.26 -5.43
C GLU A 631 45.42 13.94 -6.89
N ASP A 632 45.33 14.93 -7.79
CA ASP A 632 45.48 14.71 -9.23
C ASP A 632 46.86 14.19 -9.64
N GLU A 633 47.94 14.65 -8.99
CA GLU A 633 49.30 14.10 -9.23
C GLU A 633 49.34 12.60 -8.97
N LYS A 634 48.71 12.13 -7.89
CA LYS A 634 48.64 10.70 -7.54
C LYS A 634 47.70 9.92 -8.46
N LEU A 635 46.62 10.55 -8.92
CA LEU A 635 45.71 9.93 -9.90
C LEU A 635 46.42 9.74 -11.25
N THR A 636 47.20 10.73 -11.69
CA THR A 636 48.00 10.68 -12.92
C THR A 636 49.12 9.65 -12.79
N GLU A 637 49.82 9.60 -11.65
CA GLU A 637 50.80 8.55 -11.36
C GLU A 637 50.17 7.14 -11.43
N LEU A 638 48.96 6.94 -10.90
CA LEU A 638 48.23 5.67 -10.98
C LEU A 638 47.76 5.32 -12.41
N GLU A 639 47.40 6.33 -13.21
CA GLU A 639 47.02 6.19 -14.61
C GLU A 639 48.22 5.79 -15.48
N GLU A 640 49.36 6.47 -15.29
CA GLU A 640 50.65 6.28 -15.98
C GLU A 640 51.36 4.98 -15.58
N ALA A 641 51.27 4.56 -14.32
CA ALA A 641 51.91 3.33 -13.83
C ALA A 641 51.25 2.04 -14.36
N GLN A 642 50.20 2.13 -15.19
CA GLN A 642 49.34 1.01 -15.64
C GLN A 642 48.78 0.15 -14.48
N MET A 643 48.95 0.56 -13.22
CA MET A 643 48.67 -0.25 -12.04
C MET A 643 47.17 -0.41 -11.76
N LEU A 644 46.33 0.42 -12.38
CA LEU A 644 44.87 0.34 -12.28
C LEU A 644 44.19 -0.54 -13.34
N GLU A 645 44.93 -1.21 -14.23
CA GLU A 645 44.36 -2.30 -15.07
C GLU A 645 43.82 -3.47 -14.24
N LEU A 646 44.22 -3.55 -12.97
CA LEU A 646 44.05 -4.71 -12.11
C LEU A 646 42.96 -4.60 -11.05
N PHE A 647 42.62 -3.37 -10.66
CA PHE A 647 41.59 -3.10 -9.66
C PHE A 647 40.19 -3.06 -10.28
N LEU A 648 40.10 -2.83 -11.60
CA LEU A 648 38.83 -2.59 -12.31
C LEU A 648 38.22 -3.83 -12.97
N TYR A 649 39.02 -4.87 -13.24
CA TYR A 649 38.55 -6.04 -13.98
C TYR A 649 37.69 -7.03 -13.17
N GLY A 650 37.61 -6.86 -11.85
CA GLY A 650 36.90 -7.75 -10.92
C GLY A 650 35.37 -7.71 -10.98
N HIS A 651 34.80 -6.76 -11.75
CA HIS A 651 33.34 -6.60 -11.91
C HIS A 651 32.84 -7.00 -13.32
N SER A 652 33.72 -7.47 -14.21
CA SER A 652 33.34 -7.83 -15.59
C SER A 652 32.64 -9.20 -15.66
N ARG A 653 31.46 -9.21 -16.30
CA ARG A 653 30.45 -10.29 -16.39
C ARG A 653 30.86 -11.47 -17.31
N GLY A 654 32.14 -11.86 -17.34
CA GLY A 654 32.70 -12.75 -18.36
C GLY A 654 33.31 -14.06 -17.87
N GLY A 655 32.48 -15.06 -17.59
CA GLY A 655 32.77 -16.51 -17.70
C GLY A 655 33.90 -17.12 -16.85
N ALA A 656 33.64 -18.32 -16.32
CA ALA A 656 34.52 -19.15 -15.48
C ALA A 656 35.95 -19.41 -16.03
N GLU A 657 36.27 -19.02 -17.28
CA GLU A 657 37.59 -19.23 -17.88
C GLU A 657 38.60 -18.07 -17.68
N ARG A 658 38.18 -16.89 -17.21
CA ARG A 658 39.07 -15.68 -17.15
C ARG A 658 39.57 -15.28 -15.76
N TYR A 659 38.90 -15.69 -14.69
CA TYR A 659 39.27 -15.36 -13.30
C TYR A 659 40.70 -15.77 -12.88
N PRO A 660 41.27 -16.93 -13.29
CA PRO A 660 42.61 -17.35 -12.86
C PRO A 660 43.76 -16.49 -13.39
N ARG A 661 43.55 -15.69 -14.45
CA ARG A 661 44.60 -14.87 -15.08
C ARG A 661 44.83 -13.52 -14.37
N LEU A 662 43.93 -13.12 -13.46
CA LEU A 662 43.89 -11.80 -12.82
C LEU A 662 44.65 -11.73 -11.48
N PHE A 663 44.83 -12.86 -10.77
CA PHE A 663 45.51 -12.88 -9.47
C PHE A 663 47.03 -12.70 -9.54
N GLY A 664 47.68 -13.32 -10.51
CA GLY A 664 49.13 -13.23 -10.67
C GLY A 664 49.64 -11.79 -10.75
N PRO A 665 49.01 -10.90 -11.54
CA PRO A 665 49.40 -9.50 -11.59
C PRO A 665 49.11 -8.70 -10.29
N LEU A 666 48.02 -8.93 -9.55
CA LEU A 666 47.73 -8.23 -8.27
C LEU A 666 48.82 -8.54 -7.23
N CYS A 667 49.20 -9.81 -7.17
CA CYS A 667 50.24 -10.29 -6.29
C CYS A 667 51.63 -9.76 -6.67
N ARG A 668 51.86 -9.46 -7.97
CA ARG A 668 53.07 -8.78 -8.46
C ARG A 668 53.07 -7.27 -8.25
N ALA A 669 51.89 -6.65 -8.14
CA ALA A 669 51.71 -5.22 -7.93
C ALA A 669 51.77 -4.85 -6.44
N LEU A 670 51.29 -5.74 -5.55
CA LEU A 670 51.32 -5.53 -4.10
C LEU A 670 52.69 -5.09 -3.58
N PRO A 671 53.85 -5.65 -4.00
CA PRO A 671 55.18 -5.16 -3.57
C PRO A 671 55.60 -3.81 -4.18
N LYS A 672 54.91 -3.33 -5.23
CA LYS A 672 55.26 -2.12 -6.00
C LYS A 672 54.43 -0.89 -5.67
N LEU A 673 53.36 -1.03 -4.88
CA LEU A 673 52.59 0.10 -4.36
C LEU A 673 53.50 1.08 -3.56
N PRO A 674 53.21 2.40 -3.58
CA PRO A 674 54.01 3.39 -2.86
C PRO A 674 53.98 3.16 -1.34
N GLU A 675 55.13 3.30 -0.69
CA GLU A 675 55.25 3.22 0.78
C GLU A 675 55.14 4.62 1.43
N PRO A 676 54.51 4.75 2.62
CA PRO A 676 53.92 3.67 3.42
C PRO A 676 52.43 3.42 3.14
N LEU A 677 52.04 2.17 2.86
CA LEU A 677 50.64 1.75 2.76
C LEU A 677 50.14 1.30 4.13
N ARG A 678 49.38 2.17 4.83
CA ARG A 678 48.93 1.88 6.21
C ARG A 678 47.63 1.09 6.29
N GLU A 679 46.82 1.12 5.25
CA GLU A 679 45.52 0.45 5.21
C GLU A 679 45.33 -0.26 3.87
N LEU A 680 44.89 -1.51 3.93
CA LEU A 680 44.55 -2.31 2.76
C LEU A 680 43.22 -3.03 2.99
N LYS A 681 42.26 -2.82 2.09
CA LYS A 681 40.96 -3.50 2.09
C LYS A 681 40.78 -4.23 0.77
N LEU A 682 40.62 -5.55 0.83
CA LEU A 682 40.41 -6.42 -0.32
C LEU A 682 39.21 -7.33 -0.03
N ASP A 683 38.16 -7.27 -0.85
CA ASP A 683 37.07 -8.24 -0.87
C ASP A 683 37.06 -8.93 -2.24
N LEU A 684 37.42 -10.21 -2.23
CA LEU A 684 37.61 -11.07 -3.39
C LEU A 684 36.74 -12.33 -3.26
N GLY A 685 35.56 -12.21 -2.64
CA GLY A 685 34.63 -13.32 -2.47
C GLY A 685 34.09 -13.89 -3.78
N GLY A 686 34.14 -15.23 -3.94
CA GLY A 686 33.54 -15.95 -5.06
C GLY A 686 32.03 -16.13 -4.90
N ARG A 687 31.35 -16.50 -6.00
CA ARG A 687 29.97 -17.01 -5.99
C ARG A 687 30.00 -18.45 -6.50
N GLY A 688 30.11 -19.44 -5.59
CA GLY A 688 29.80 -20.88 -5.77
C GLY A 688 30.31 -21.71 -6.97
N ASP A 689 30.73 -21.12 -8.09
CA ASP A 689 30.89 -21.78 -9.39
C ASP A 689 32.32 -22.32 -9.55
N GLY A 690 32.62 -23.38 -8.80
CA GLY A 690 33.53 -24.48 -9.17
C GLY A 690 35.02 -24.22 -9.39
N ASP A 691 35.46 -23.12 -9.98
CA ASP A 691 36.84 -22.93 -10.42
C ASP A 691 37.19 -21.42 -10.43
N ALA A 692 38.17 -20.96 -9.61
CA ALA A 692 39.23 -20.03 -10.09
C ALA A 692 40.20 -19.37 -9.07
N PHE A 693 40.03 -19.43 -7.73
CA PHE A 693 41.05 -18.89 -6.79
C PHE A 693 41.91 -19.99 -6.13
N GLY A 694 41.27 -20.82 -5.31
CA GLY A 694 41.89 -21.98 -4.66
C GLY A 694 43.17 -21.67 -3.86
N ALA A 695 43.91 -22.72 -3.52
CA ALA A 695 45.16 -22.59 -2.77
C ALA A 695 46.25 -21.79 -3.52
N ALA A 696 46.26 -21.83 -4.85
CA ALA A 696 47.28 -21.15 -5.67
C ALA A 696 47.11 -19.62 -5.62
N GLY A 697 45.87 -19.12 -5.73
CA GLY A 697 45.58 -17.69 -5.58
C GLY A 697 45.92 -17.18 -4.18
N ALA A 698 45.59 -17.95 -3.15
CA ALA A 698 45.91 -17.63 -1.76
C ALA A 698 47.42 -17.52 -1.52
N ARG A 699 48.23 -18.43 -2.10
CA ARG A 699 49.69 -18.38 -2.05
C ARG A 699 50.27 -17.15 -2.74
N ALA A 700 49.73 -16.80 -3.91
CA ALA A 700 50.18 -15.62 -4.64
C ALA A 700 49.89 -14.35 -3.81
N LEU A 701 48.68 -14.24 -3.25
CA LEU A 701 48.28 -13.10 -2.42
C LEU A 701 49.17 -12.99 -1.19
N ALA A 702 49.42 -14.12 -0.52
CA ALA A 702 50.34 -14.20 0.61
C ALA A 702 51.76 -13.71 0.26
N ALA A 703 52.29 -14.06 -0.92
CA ALA A 703 53.60 -13.59 -1.35
C ALA A 703 53.64 -12.07 -1.51
N GLY A 704 52.58 -11.45 -2.03
CA GLY A 704 52.47 -9.99 -2.15
C GLY A 704 52.34 -9.29 -0.79
N LEU A 705 51.50 -9.83 0.11
CA LEU A 705 51.25 -9.24 1.43
C LEU A 705 52.49 -9.17 2.32
N ARG A 706 53.42 -10.13 2.23
CA ARG A 706 54.64 -10.16 3.06
C ARG A 706 55.54 -8.93 2.91
N HIS A 707 55.42 -8.22 1.79
CA HIS A 707 56.18 -6.99 1.54
C HIS A 707 55.58 -5.76 2.22
N ARG A 708 54.37 -5.85 2.78
CA ARG A 708 53.61 -4.72 3.34
C ARG A 708 53.64 -4.67 4.86
N LYS A 709 54.84 -4.68 5.43
CA LYS A 709 55.07 -4.78 6.88
C LYS A 709 54.64 -3.54 7.66
N GLU A 710 54.43 -2.43 6.97
CA GLU A 710 53.96 -1.15 7.50
C GLU A 710 52.44 -1.06 7.68
N LEU A 711 51.69 -2.08 7.25
CA LEU A 711 50.22 -2.12 7.37
C LEU A 711 49.78 -2.06 8.83
N GLN A 712 48.86 -1.13 9.11
CA GLN A 712 48.20 -0.97 10.40
C GLN A 712 46.77 -1.51 10.38
N THR A 713 46.11 -1.50 9.22
CA THR A 713 44.76 -2.01 9.02
C THR A 713 44.71 -2.93 7.81
N LEU A 714 44.20 -4.15 8.00
CA LEU A 714 43.95 -5.10 6.91
C LEU A 714 42.51 -5.62 6.99
N THR A 715 41.76 -5.44 5.90
CA THR A 715 40.50 -6.15 5.67
C THR A 715 40.69 -7.09 4.49
N LEU A 716 40.47 -8.38 4.71
CA LEU A 716 40.62 -9.42 3.71
C LEU A 716 39.38 -10.33 3.70
N GLY A 717 38.54 -10.16 2.68
CA GLY A 717 37.41 -11.01 2.38
C GLY A 717 37.73 -11.96 1.24
N LEU A 718 37.68 -13.27 1.48
CA LEU A 718 37.92 -14.31 0.47
C LEU A 718 36.86 -15.41 0.52
N ARG A 719 35.60 -15.08 0.86
CA ARG A 719 34.49 -16.06 0.94
C ARG A 719 34.34 -16.91 -0.33
N GLU A 720 33.93 -18.16 -0.19
CA GLU A 720 33.54 -19.04 -1.31
C GLU A 720 34.61 -19.23 -2.42
N ASN A 721 35.88 -19.43 -2.03
CA ASN A 721 37.00 -19.50 -2.98
C ASN A 721 37.76 -20.85 -3.00
N TYR A 722 37.26 -21.87 -2.29
CA TYR A 722 37.88 -23.20 -2.20
C TYR A 722 39.38 -23.16 -1.84
N ILE A 723 39.77 -22.24 -0.95
CA ILE A 723 41.18 -22.00 -0.57
C ILE A 723 41.84 -23.26 0.00
N GLY A 724 41.11 -24.03 0.81
CA GLY A 724 41.60 -25.22 1.50
C GLY A 724 42.72 -24.93 2.50
N ASP A 725 43.18 -25.97 3.20
CA ASP A 725 44.24 -25.86 4.21
C ASP A 725 45.53 -25.24 3.65
N GLN A 726 45.96 -25.70 2.48
CA GLN A 726 47.22 -25.26 1.87
C GLN A 726 47.23 -23.77 1.49
N GLY A 727 46.08 -23.22 1.09
CA GLY A 727 45.96 -21.80 0.79
C GLY A 727 45.90 -20.96 2.07
N THR A 728 45.17 -21.45 3.07
CA THR A 728 45.06 -20.80 4.39
C THR A 728 46.40 -20.76 5.11
N GLU A 729 47.21 -21.83 5.06
CA GLU A 729 48.57 -21.86 5.59
C GLU A 729 49.47 -20.78 4.95
N ALA A 730 49.33 -20.57 3.64
CA ALA A 730 50.11 -19.54 2.95
C ALA A 730 49.73 -18.14 3.42
N LEU A 731 48.42 -17.86 3.51
CA LEU A 731 47.89 -16.60 4.03
C LEU A 731 48.32 -16.36 5.49
N ALA A 732 48.17 -17.37 6.35
CA ALA A 732 48.60 -17.34 7.74
C ALA A 732 50.10 -17.03 7.88
N SER A 733 50.93 -17.66 7.04
CA SER A 733 52.37 -17.44 7.02
C SER A 733 52.74 -16.00 6.59
N ALA A 734 51.94 -15.35 5.74
CA ALA A 734 52.10 -13.93 5.41
C ALA A 734 51.59 -13.01 6.52
N LEU A 735 50.39 -13.28 7.08
CA LEU A 735 49.82 -12.52 8.19
C LEU A 735 50.78 -12.45 9.38
N ARG A 736 51.49 -13.54 9.67
CA ARG A 736 52.49 -13.61 10.75
C ARG A 736 53.62 -12.57 10.60
N GLU A 737 53.91 -12.10 9.39
CA GLU A 737 54.95 -11.09 9.15
C GLU A 737 54.44 -9.64 9.30
N LEU A 738 53.13 -9.43 9.40
CA LEU A 738 52.50 -8.11 9.47
C LEU A 738 52.35 -7.61 10.92
N THR A 739 53.46 -7.55 11.65
CA THR A 739 53.48 -7.34 13.11
C THR A 739 53.00 -5.95 13.57
N GLU A 740 52.94 -4.97 12.66
CA GLU A 740 52.45 -3.61 12.93
C GLU A 740 50.92 -3.46 12.85
N LEU A 741 50.20 -4.54 12.52
CA LEU A 741 48.74 -4.53 12.42
C LEU A 741 48.09 -4.20 13.77
N LYS A 742 47.21 -3.18 13.73
CA LYS A 742 46.32 -2.77 14.82
C LYS A 742 44.89 -3.26 14.60
N THR A 743 44.48 -3.40 13.35
CA THR A 743 43.13 -3.84 12.95
C THR A 743 43.21 -4.93 11.89
N LEU A 744 42.55 -6.06 12.15
CA LEU A 744 42.43 -7.18 11.21
C LEU A 744 40.97 -7.60 11.10
N HIS A 745 40.43 -7.53 9.87
CA HIS A 745 39.15 -8.11 9.49
C HIS A 745 39.41 -9.22 8.48
N LEU A 746 39.21 -10.48 8.89
CA LEU A 746 39.49 -11.67 8.07
C LEU A 746 38.19 -12.45 7.85
N VAL A 747 37.70 -12.51 6.62
CA VAL A 747 36.46 -13.21 6.24
C VAL A 747 36.80 -14.34 5.29
N LEU A 748 36.72 -15.57 5.77
CA LEU A 748 37.13 -16.80 5.09
C LEU A 748 36.01 -17.86 5.08
N PHE A 749 34.74 -17.47 5.18
CA PHE A 749 33.65 -18.43 5.22
C PHE A 749 33.52 -19.26 3.93
N SER A 750 33.02 -20.50 4.03
CA SER A 750 32.83 -21.42 2.90
C SER A 750 34.08 -21.62 2.03
N ASN A 751 35.23 -21.95 2.62
CA ASN A 751 36.51 -22.11 1.91
C ASN A 751 37.12 -23.51 1.97
N ASN A 752 36.37 -24.48 2.48
CA ASN A 752 36.84 -25.86 2.68
C ASN A 752 38.11 -25.92 3.58
N ILE A 753 38.17 -25.05 4.59
CA ILE A 753 39.27 -25.00 5.55
C ILE A 753 39.06 -26.12 6.58
N GLY A 754 40.04 -26.99 6.71
CA GLY A 754 40.12 -28.09 7.67
C GLY A 754 40.90 -27.71 8.93
N PRO A 755 41.13 -28.68 9.84
CA PRO A 755 41.77 -28.44 11.13
C PRO A 755 43.19 -27.86 11.00
N VAL A 756 43.91 -28.24 9.94
CA VAL A 756 45.28 -27.76 9.69
C VAL A 756 45.27 -26.28 9.31
N GLY A 757 44.37 -25.85 8.42
CA GLY A 757 44.25 -24.46 8.04
C GLY A 757 43.79 -23.57 9.20
N ALA A 758 42.83 -24.05 10.02
CA ALA A 758 42.40 -23.33 11.23
C ALA A 758 43.54 -23.15 12.24
N ALA A 759 44.34 -24.21 12.49
CA ALA A 759 45.51 -24.14 13.36
C ALA A 759 46.58 -23.18 12.81
N ALA A 760 46.77 -23.12 11.49
CA ALA A 760 47.70 -22.17 10.88
C ALA A 760 47.27 -20.71 11.10
N VAL A 761 45.97 -20.40 10.98
CA VAL A 761 45.45 -19.07 11.31
C VAL A 761 45.69 -18.74 12.77
N ALA A 762 45.38 -19.66 13.69
CA ALA A 762 45.64 -19.49 15.11
C ALA A 762 47.12 -19.14 15.40
N GLU A 763 48.05 -19.88 14.78
CA GLU A 763 49.48 -19.65 14.94
C GLU A 763 49.91 -18.28 14.37
N SER A 764 49.31 -17.82 13.26
CA SER A 764 49.62 -16.50 12.71
C SER A 764 49.18 -15.35 13.62
N LEU A 765 48.05 -15.51 14.31
CA LEU A 765 47.51 -14.50 15.22
C LEU A 765 48.44 -14.28 16.41
N ARG A 766 49.08 -15.32 16.95
CA ARG A 766 50.03 -15.23 18.08
C ARG A 766 51.19 -14.24 17.85
N ALA A 767 51.54 -13.96 16.60
CA ALA A 767 52.58 -13.00 16.23
C ALA A 767 52.09 -11.54 16.18
N LEU A 768 50.79 -11.29 16.09
CA LEU A 768 50.19 -9.97 15.92
C LEU A 768 50.00 -9.24 17.27
N ARG A 769 51.10 -9.01 18.01
CA ARG A 769 51.07 -8.48 19.39
C ARG A 769 50.55 -7.04 19.54
N GLN A 770 50.45 -6.28 18.45
CA GLN A 770 49.93 -4.91 18.42
C GLN A 770 48.44 -4.82 18.08
N LEU A 771 47.78 -5.97 17.88
CA LEU A 771 46.40 -6.00 17.40
C LEU A 771 45.43 -5.51 18.48
N LYS A 772 44.64 -4.49 18.14
CA LYS A 772 43.62 -3.89 19.00
C LYS A 772 42.21 -4.33 18.61
N LYS A 773 41.98 -4.55 17.31
CA LYS A 773 40.69 -4.95 16.75
C LYS A 773 40.85 -6.19 15.88
N LEU A 774 40.11 -7.25 16.21
CA LEU A 774 40.08 -8.49 15.44
C LEU A 774 38.63 -8.86 15.13
N SER A 775 38.34 -9.05 13.84
CA SER A 775 37.11 -9.67 13.37
C SER A 775 37.48 -10.85 12.50
N ILE A 776 37.06 -12.05 12.87
CA ILE A 776 37.33 -13.28 12.12
C ILE A 776 36.03 -14.03 11.83
N GLY A 777 35.71 -14.17 10.54
CA GLY A 777 34.59 -14.96 10.03
C GLY A 777 35.10 -16.22 9.36
N LEU A 778 34.89 -17.37 9.99
CA LEU A 778 35.33 -18.68 9.53
C LEU A 778 34.15 -19.66 9.40
N GLU A 779 32.93 -19.16 9.32
CA GLU A 779 31.74 -20.01 9.24
C GLU A 779 31.74 -20.94 8.01
N SER A 780 31.11 -22.10 8.13
CA SER A 780 30.98 -23.09 7.03
C SER A 780 32.34 -23.62 6.49
N ASN A 781 33.24 -24.01 7.39
CA ASN A 781 34.54 -24.63 7.14
C ASN A 781 34.74 -25.87 8.05
N ALA A 782 34.93 -27.06 7.48
CA ALA A 782 34.90 -28.32 8.23
C ALA A 782 36.15 -28.61 9.10
N PHE A 783 36.60 -27.66 9.93
CA PHE A 783 37.82 -27.78 10.74
C PHE A 783 37.62 -28.44 12.13
N GLY A 784 36.39 -28.55 12.60
CA GLY A 784 36.04 -29.30 13.82
C GLY A 784 36.65 -28.76 15.13
N ASP A 785 36.47 -29.54 16.19
CA ASP A 785 36.80 -29.16 17.57
C ASP A 785 38.24 -28.72 17.79
N ALA A 786 39.21 -29.43 17.18
CA ALA A 786 40.63 -29.14 17.34
C ALA A 786 41.02 -27.77 16.75
N GLY A 787 40.50 -27.45 15.55
CA GLY A 787 40.74 -26.16 14.90
C GLY A 787 40.12 -24.99 15.66
N ALA A 788 38.89 -25.17 16.18
CA ALA A 788 38.21 -24.16 16.98
C ALA A 788 38.93 -23.87 18.31
N THR A 789 39.42 -24.92 18.97
CA THR A 789 40.18 -24.80 20.23
C THR A 789 41.46 -24.01 20.02
N ALA A 790 42.24 -24.35 18.98
CA ALA A 790 43.46 -23.62 18.65
C ALA A 790 43.20 -22.12 18.40
N LEU A 791 42.13 -21.78 17.66
CA LEU A 791 41.75 -20.38 17.40
C LEU A 791 41.44 -19.63 18.70
N VAL A 792 40.59 -20.19 19.56
CA VAL A 792 40.19 -19.53 20.83
C VAL A 792 41.38 -19.37 21.77
N GLU A 793 42.25 -20.37 21.88
CA GLU A 793 43.47 -20.30 22.69
C GLU A 793 44.40 -19.18 22.20
N SER A 794 44.54 -19.00 20.88
CA SER A 794 45.42 -17.96 20.32
C SER A 794 45.01 -16.53 20.73
N PHE A 795 43.72 -16.26 20.98
CA PHE A 795 43.26 -14.93 21.39
C PHE A 795 43.78 -14.52 22.77
N SER A 796 44.08 -15.48 23.64
CA SER A 796 44.66 -15.20 24.97
C SER A 796 46.08 -14.62 24.90
N GLU A 797 46.75 -14.79 23.75
CA GLU A 797 48.11 -14.32 23.49
C GLU A 797 48.16 -12.94 22.81
N LEU A 798 47.02 -12.26 22.67
CA LEU A 798 46.88 -10.93 22.08
C LEU A 798 46.68 -9.86 23.17
N PRO A 799 47.76 -9.28 23.74
CA PRO A 799 47.69 -8.48 24.96
C PRO A 799 47.03 -7.10 24.80
N GLN A 800 46.90 -6.60 23.57
CA GLN A 800 46.36 -5.26 23.28
C GLN A 800 44.92 -5.28 22.76
N LEU A 801 44.28 -6.44 22.73
CA LEU A 801 42.97 -6.59 22.12
C LEU A 801 41.90 -5.83 22.92
N THR A 802 41.06 -5.09 22.20
CA THR A 802 39.96 -4.29 22.76
C THR A 802 38.63 -4.53 22.04
N GLN A 803 38.67 -5.05 20.81
CA GLN A 803 37.47 -5.49 20.09
C GLN A 803 37.75 -6.85 19.45
N LEU A 804 36.87 -7.82 19.73
CA LEU A 804 36.97 -9.19 19.22
C LEU A 804 35.61 -9.69 18.73
N TYR A 805 35.49 -9.90 17.42
CA TYR A 805 34.34 -10.57 16.82
C TYR A 805 34.80 -11.88 16.18
N VAL A 806 34.15 -12.99 16.53
CA VAL A 806 34.49 -14.33 16.06
C VAL A 806 33.23 -15.04 15.60
N ASN A 807 33.20 -15.52 14.36
CA ASN A 807 32.13 -16.38 13.85
C ASN A 807 32.69 -17.74 13.41
N LEU A 808 32.33 -18.79 14.15
CA LEU A 808 32.73 -20.18 13.92
C LEU A 808 31.51 -21.10 13.66
N GLN A 809 30.37 -20.56 13.25
CA GLN A 809 29.19 -21.37 12.97
C GLN A 809 29.43 -22.38 11.83
N SER A 810 28.72 -23.51 11.86
CA SER A 810 28.74 -24.51 10.78
C SER A 810 30.12 -25.14 10.52
N ASN A 811 30.95 -25.30 11.56
CA ASN A 811 32.30 -25.88 11.46
C ASN A 811 32.45 -27.30 12.03
N GLY A 812 31.32 -27.97 12.36
CA GLY A 812 31.32 -29.32 12.91
C GLY A 812 31.78 -29.41 14.37
N LEU A 813 31.41 -28.43 15.19
CA LEU A 813 31.78 -28.35 16.61
C LEU A 813 30.83 -29.17 17.48
N SER A 814 31.36 -30.02 18.36
CA SER A 814 30.58 -30.76 19.35
C SER A 814 30.03 -29.82 20.44
N GLU A 815 28.85 -30.13 20.99
CA GLU A 815 28.23 -29.30 22.04
C GLU A 815 29.14 -29.12 23.27
N GLU A 816 29.88 -30.17 23.65
CA GLU A 816 30.83 -30.11 24.76
C GLU A 816 31.95 -29.09 24.50
N VAL A 817 32.50 -29.08 23.28
CA VAL A 817 33.55 -28.14 22.90
C VAL A 817 32.99 -26.73 22.76
N GLN A 818 31.79 -26.55 22.22
CA GLN A 818 31.16 -25.22 22.17
C GLN A 818 31.05 -24.58 23.56
N GLN A 819 30.64 -25.35 24.58
CA GLN A 819 30.59 -24.86 25.97
C GLN A 819 31.97 -24.48 26.50
N LYS A 820 32.98 -25.33 26.27
CA LYS A 820 34.37 -25.07 26.67
C LYS A 820 34.96 -23.83 25.99
N LEU A 821 34.74 -23.67 24.69
CA LEU A 821 35.20 -22.52 23.93
C LEU A 821 34.54 -21.23 24.40
N ARG A 822 33.24 -21.27 24.70
CA ARG A 822 32.51 -20.11 25.23
C ARG A 822 33.06 -19.69 26.59
N ALA A 823 33.30 -20.64 27.50
CA ALA A 823 33.94 -20.38 28.78
C ALA A 823 35.37 -19.81 28.62
N ALA A 824 36.17 -20.39 27.72
CA ALA A 824 37.52 -19.91 27.42
C ALA A 824 37.50 -18.47 26.85
N PHE A 825 36.60 -18.20 25.91
CA PHE A 825 36.40 -16.87 25.30
C PHE A 825 35.93 -15.83 26.34
N ASP A 826 35.03 -16.22 27.23
CA ASP A 826 34.55 -15.38 28.32
C ASP A 826 35.66 -15.09 29.35
N SER A 827 36.62 -15.98 29.53
CA SER A 827 37.78 -15.81 30.42
C SER A 827 38.94 -14.98 29.84
N LEU A 828 38.87 -14.56 28.57
CA LEU A 828 39.94 -13.78 27.93
C LEU A 828 40.21 -12.44 28.67
N PRO A 829 41.49 -12.10 28.96
CA PRO A 829 41.88 -10.91 29.71
C PRO A 829 41.86 -9.65 28.83
N MET A 830 40.67 -9.19 28.43
CA MET A 830 40.44 -8.03 27.56
C MET A 830 39.39 -7.07 28.16
N VAL A 831 39.59 -5.76 27.97
CA VAL A 831 38.79 -4.67 28.59
C VAL A 831 37.79 -4.04 27.61
N GLY A 832 37.37 -4.74 26.55
CA GLY A 832 36.45 -4.19 25.54
C GLY A 832 35.46 -5.19 24.94
N GLU A 833 34.84 -4.82 23.82
CA GLU A 833 33.72 -5.56 23.23
C GLU A 833 34.17 -6.90 22.65
N LYS A 834 33.50 -7.99 23.08
CA LYS A 834 33.74 -9.32 22.56
C LYS A 834 32.46 -10.06 22.23
N ARG A 835 32.45 -10.75 21.09
CA ARG A 835 31.34 -11.58 20.63
C ARG A 835 31.85 -12.80 19.90
N ILE A 836 31.33 -13.96 20.27
CA ILE A 836 31.57 -15.23 19.59
C ILE A 836 30.24 -15.84 19.14
N LEU A 837 30.20 -16.33 17.91
CA LEU A 837 29.15 -17.19 17.36
C LEU A 837 29.77 -18.58 17.14
N LEU A 838 29.18 -19.62 17.74
CA LEU A 838 29.65 -21.01 17.69
C LEU A 838 28.64 -21.88 16.93
#